data_AF-A0ABD2G3Z7-F1
#
_entry.id   AF-A0ABD2G3Z7-F1
#
_cell.length_a   1.000
_cell.length_b   1.000
_cell.length_c   1.000
_cell.angle_alpha   90.00
_cell.angle_beta   90.00
_cell.angle_gamma   90.00
#
_symmetry.space_group_name_H-M   'P 1'
#
loop_
_entity.id
_entity.type
_entity.pdbx_description
1 polymer ?
#
loop_
_entity_poly.entity_id
_entity_poly.type
_entity_poly.pdbx_seq_one_letter_code
_entity_poly.pdbx_strand_id
1 'polypeptide(L)'
;MLLLLLTFLIICSSPTVLGQQEESLFEDDVDLADFDLDIAPRRVPRQVKTILTKETKPHIQELSIKTTIISRYAFTAVYCAMLNRHSAAAEGVFSFQIPAGAYVSNFTMIIGGRVYQSEVRPKLKKVKQENGKARNKESGEASPEQELEVFRMSASIPGRNRAVFLLTYEELLQRRLGRYEHVTSLRPLQLVSRLSLDVTIVDHSPITHLQVLPLRNGRSTNSGSSKTQVKKDPPVTSVIKQEKNVCKITFGPNIVQQAKITTNGLLGDFVIRYDVQREMGIGDIQVLNGHFVHYFAPKDLPAVPKNVVFVIDTSASMVGTKIRQTKDALFTILKDLRPGDHFNFISFSNKIKVWQPNHLVPVTPLNIRDAKKFIYMMVPTGGTNIDGGIQTGSDLLREYLSSPDTGPNSVSLIIFMTDGRPTVGEIKSTAILGNTRSAVQEKFCIFTIGMGNDVDYRLLDRMALENCGMMRRIPEDADASAMLKGFYDEIGTPLLSDIRINYTEDSVQYVTQHLFTNYFNGSEIVIAGKLTNDSVESLHVQVTASNNDKNIILETDIPLRNRQIETEKHVNAARVAMASGPKTPASGVTHGLGIALGSIAEDFVERVWGFLSVKDGLRSRLRSQTSKEREDHIKQATNLSLTYNFLTPLTNMVVEKPEVLADGTMAPTPTSPPSSGDAVSTVNELPSDAEDEEPQRDNKKPSSQNLSLGNKIGKVERRPDKKSITVSKTSADGDPHFVVEFPMSKLTVCFNINGEPGHILRLVSDHKNSGVTVNGKLIGAPAPPGSHKKQRTYFSTITIVVDLPKRAYIEVTPKKVILDGRDRMVLPCHSTVSVDSGVLSVSIVGKSNVTVTVGGNVMFVILLHQYKNPASYQRDHLGFYIGNSKGLSHQCHGLLGQFLYEEVGLAELPAEADSEPSPVLKVKERSVPVVKKNRRIFSGTQNVDCWFARNNAAKLIDGQYEDYLMSHMFDTGDWPHGTNTA
;
A
#
# COMPACT_ATOMS: atom_id res chain seq x y z
N MET A 1 65.33 -13.36 22.44
CA MET A 1 66.08 -12.17 22.92
C MET A 1 65.04 -11.08 23.14
N LEU A 2 64.87 -10.54 24.35
CA LEU A 2 65.74 -9.56 25.04
C LEU A 2 65.70 -8.18 24.34
N LEU A 3 65.48 -7.04 25.04
CA LEU A 3 65.33 -6.78 26.48
C LEU A 3 64.66 -5.40 26.77
N LEU A 4 63.89 -5.27 27.88
CA LEU A 4 63.59 -4.10 28.78
C LEU A 4 63.28 -2.66 28.20
N LEU A 5 62.27 -1.89 28.67
CA LEU A 5 62.02 -1.18 29.98
C LEU A 5 62.93 0.06 30.24
N LEU A 6 62.56 1.14 30.98
CA LEU A 6 61.28 1.67 31.52
C LEU A 6 61.47 3.12 32.06
N THR A 7 60.40 3.94 32.15
CA THR A 7 60.13 5.08 33.09
C THR A 7 61.14 6.22 33.35
N PHE A 8 60.67 7.48 33.24
CA PHE A 8 60.21 8.40 34.34
C PHE A 8 59.45 9.61 33.67
N LEU A 9 58.51 10.42 34.20
CA LEU A 9 58.01 10.80 35.55
C LEU A 9 58.81 11.94 36.23
N ILE A 10 58.25 13.02 36.85
CA ILE A 10 56.87 13.59 36.98
C ILE A 10 56.96 15.16 37.05
N ILE A 11 55.87 15.86 37.44
CA ILE A 11 55.76 17.17 38.18
C ILE A 11 54.99 18.35 37.50
N CYS A 12 54.18 19.03 38.32
CA CYS A 12 53.52 20.37 38.29
C CYS A 12 52.96 21.07 37.01
N SER A 13 51.63 20.97 36.87
CA SER A 13 50.62 22.07 36.94
C SER A 13 50.70 23.37 36.10
N SER A 14 49.61 23.59 35.36
CA SER A 14 49.18 24.80 34.63
C SER A 14 48.87 26.03 35.52
N PRO A 15 48.64 27.25 34.96
CA PRO A 15 47.34 27.56 34.34
C PRO A 15 47.32 28.41 33.03
N THR A 16 46.33 28.08 32.20
CA THR A 16 45.50 28.92 31.29
C THR A 16 46.13 29.83 30.20
N VAL A 17 45.66 29.58 28.98
CA VAL A 17 45.92 30.28 27.70
C VAL A 17 45.27 31.67 27.61
N LEU A 18 45.95 32.62 26.96
CA LEU A 18 45.35 33.67 26.14
C LEU A 18 46.11 33.77 24.81
N GLY A 19 45.47 34.14 23.69
CA GLY A 19 46.07 34.01 22.35
C GLY A 19 45.41 34.84 21.25
N GLN A 20 45.74 36.13 21.23
CA GLN A 20 45.67 37.10 20.11
C GLN A 20 47.12 37.63 19.94
N GLN A 21 47.59 38.22 18.82
CA GLN A 21 47.02 38.54 17.50
C GLN A 21 48.18 39.06 16.61
N GLU A 22 48.15 38.77 15.31
CA GLU A 22 48.91 39.42 14.22
C GLU A 22 48.28 38.90 12.90
N GLU A 23 47.58 39.63 12.03
CA GLU A 23 47.50 41.06 11.65
C GLU A 23 48.47 41.47 10.52
N SER A 24 47.88 41.86 9.39
CA SER A 24 48.55 42.54 8.27
C SER A 24 47.51 43.38 7.52
N LEU A 25 47.66 44.71 7.51
CA LEU A 25 46.68 45.64 6.97
C LEU A 25 46.75 45.78 5.45
N PHE A 26 45.63 46.19 4.85
CA PHE A 26 45.58 47.29 3.86
C PHE A 26 44.23 48.01 4.00
N GLU A 27 44.25 49.34 3.95
CA GLU A 27 43.07 50.22 4.05
C GLU A 27 42.58 50.63 2.66
N ASP A 28 41.29 50.95 2.53
CA ASP A 28 40.75 51.92 1.56
C ASP A 28 39.32 52.33 2.01
N ASP A 29 39.04 53.64 2.08
CA ASP A 29 37.73 54.20 2.47
C ASP A 29 36.72 54.17 1.31
N VAL A 30 35.50 53.64 1.52
CA VAL A 30 34.35 53.83 0.61
C VAL A 30 33.03 53.96 1.39
N ASP A 31 32.14 54.82 0.87
CA ASP A 31 30.92 55.36 1.48
C ASP A 31 29.80 54.39 1.93
N LEU A 32 29.00 54.91 2.87
CA LEU A 32 27.77 54.34 3.44
C LEU A 32 26.56 54.38 2.47
N ALA A 33 26.68 53.89 1.24
CA ALA A 33 25.57 53.92 0.26
C ALA A 33 25.62 52.84 -0.86
N ASP A 34 25.42 51.56 -0.53
CA ASP A 34 24.48 50.68 -1.28
C ASP A 34 24.39 49.26 -0.67
N PHE A 35 23.23 48.93 -0.09
CA PHE A 35 22.83 47.55 0.23
C PHE A 35 21.84 47.05 -0.84
N ASP A 36 22.27 46.95 -2.09
CA ASP A 36 21.43 46.37 -3.13
C ASP A 36 21.24 44.86 -2.90
N LEU A 37 20.04 44.39 -3.24
CA LEU A 37 19.57 43.05 -2.97
C LEU A 37 19.98 42.12 -4.12
N ASP A 38 20.74 41.06 -3.84
CA ASP A 38 21.03 39.97 -4.80
C ASP A 38 19.80 39.05 -5.03
N ILE A 39 18.66 39.69 -5.34
CA ILE A 39 17.47 39.07 -5.88
C ILE A 39 17.74 38.85 -7.37
N ALA A 40 18.36 37.71 -7.68
CA ALA A 40 18.33 37.17 -9.04
C ALA A 40 16.97 36.47 -9.29
N PRO A 41 15.99 37.07 -10.01
CA PRO A 41 14.68 36.46 -10.22
C PRO A 41 14.76 35.31 -11.23
N ARG A 42 15.18 34.12 -10.76
CA ARG A 42 15.30 32.90 -11.57
C ARG A 42 14.01 32.67 -12.37
N ARG A 43 14.12 32.78 -13.69
CA ARG A 43 12.98 32.96 -14.60
C ARG A 43 11.99 31.79 -14.54
N VAL A 44 10.87 31.99 -13.85
CA VAL A 44 9.65 31.19 -14.00
C VAL A 44 9.30 31.12 -15.50
N PRO A 45 9.03 29.92 -16.07
CA PRO A 45 8.75 29.78 -17.49
C PRO A 45 7.61 30.71 -17.94
N ARG A 46 7.77 31.33 -19.13
CA ARG A 46 6.87 32.39 -19.62
C ARG A 46 5.40 31.94 -19.65
N GLN A 47 5.16 30.67 -19.98
CA GLN A 47 3.84 30.01 -19.94
C GLN A 47 3.22 29.99 -18.53
N VAL A 48 3.99 29.66 -17.49
CA VAL A 48 3.50 29.61 -16.10
C VAL A 48 3.15 31.01 -15.60
N LYS A 49 3.94 32.03 -15.98
CA LYS A 49 3.61 33.44 -15.69
C LYS A 49 2.25 33.85 -16.28
N THR A 50 1.96 33.45 -17.52
CA THR A 50 0.69 33.78 -18.21
C THR A 50 -0.53 33.06 -17.62
N ILE A 51 -0.35 31.84 -17.09
CA ILE A 51 -1.43 31.10 -16.41
C ILE A 51 -1.78 31.80 -15.08
N LEU A 52 -0.78 32.06 -14.24
CA LEU A 52 -0.94 32.70 -12.92
C LEU A 52 -1.52 34.13 -12.97
N THR A 53 -1.52 34.80 -14.14
CA THR A 53 -2.16 36.10 -14.36
C THR A 53 -3.62 36.03 -14.80
N LYS A 54 -4.16 34.84 -15.10
CA LYS A 54 -5.56 34.66 -15.55
C LYS A 54 -6.48 34.00 -14.52
N GLU A 55 -5.94 33.40 -13.46
CA GLU A 55 -6.74 32.82 -12.39
C GLU A 55 -7.17 33.88 -11.38
N THR A 56 -8.48 34.01 -11.14
CA THR A 56 -9.08 34.92 -10.16
C THR A 56 -9.10 34.37 -8.72
N LYS A 57 -8.62 33.14 -8.52
CA LYS A 57 -8.67 32.44 -7.23
C LYS A 57 -7.40 32.68 -6.40
N PRO A 58 -7.48 32.67 -5.06
CA PRO A 58 -6.30 32.70 -4.19
C PRO A 58 -5.38 31.50 -4.42
N HIS A 59 -4.08 31.75 -4.46
CA HIS A 59 -3.04 30.77 -4.79
C HIS A 59 -2.32 30.27 -3.54
N ILE A 60 -2.12 28.95 -3.40
CA ILE A 60 -1.35 28.36 -2.29
C ILE A 60 0.14 28.65 -2.53
N GLN A 61 0.66 29.59 -1.74
CA GLN A 61 2.08 29.96 -1.74
C GLN A 61 2.92 28.91 -1.01
N GLU A 62 2.40 28.37 0.09
CA GLU A 62 3.13 27.43 0.95
C GLU A 62 2.18 26.37 1.54
N LEU A 63 2.61 25.12 1.51
CA LEU A 63 1.97 24.00 2.19
C LEU A 63 3.07 23.22 2.92
N SER A 64 3.00 23.21 4.25
CA SER A 64 3.92 22.48 5.12
C SER A 64 3.13 21.54 6.01
N ILE A 65 3.49 20.25 5.98
CA ILE A 65 2.85 19.22 6.78
C ILE A 65 3.93 18.62 7.67
N LYS A 66 3.69 18.60 8.98
CA LYS A 66 4.59 18.02 9.97
C LYS A 66 3.84 16.95 10.74
N THR A 67 4.32 15.71 10.67
CA THR A 67 3.79 14.59 11.47
C THR A 67 4.84 14.16 12.48
N THR A 68 4.45 14.04 13.75
CA THR A 68 5.25 13.37 14.79
C THR A 68 4.49 12.14 15.25
N ILE A 69 5.10 10.97 15.12
CA ILE A 69 4.54 9.69 15.54
C ILE A 69 5.31 9.24 16.77
N ILE A 70 4.66 9.17 17.92
CA ILE A 70 5.24 8.74 19.20
C ILE A 70 4.52 7.46 19.61
N SER A 71 5.25 6.35 19.70
CA SER A 71 4.69 5.03 20.05
C SER A 71 3.36 4.77 19.34
N ARG A 72 3.42 4.71 18.00
CA ARG A 72 2.28 4.41 17.12
C ARG A 72 1.15 5.48 17.11
N TYR A 73 1.22 6.53 17.93
CA TYR A 73 0.27 7.65 17.96
C TYR A 73 0.81 8.86 17.18
N ALA A 74 0.09 9.30 16.15
CA ALA A 74 0.51 10.28 15.16
C ALA A 74 -0.20 11.63 15.33
N PHE A 75 0.56 12.65 15.69
CA PHE A 75 0.16 14.06 15.70
C PHE A 75 0.53 14.69 14.36
N THR A 76 -0.45 15.16 13.58
CA THR A 76 -0.20 15.82 12.29
C THR A 76 -0.65 17.27 12.31
N ALA A 77 0.26 18.19 11.97
CA ALA A 77 -0.03 19.60 11.79
C ALA A 77 0.14 20.00 10.31
N VAL A 78 -0.87 20.66 9.74
CA VAL A 78 -0.92 21.14 8.36
C VAL A 78 -1.00 22.67 8.35
N TYR A 79 0.02 23.31 7.81
CA TYR A 79 0.10 24.75 7.56
C TYR A 79 -0.09 25.04 6.08
N CYS A 80 -1.05 25.89 5.72
CA CYS A 80 -1.34 26.30 4.35
C CYS A 80 -1.47 27.82 4.24
N ALA A 81 -0.58 28.46 3.49
CA ALA A 81 -0.64 29.90 3.24
C ALA A 81 -1.14 30.18 1.81
N MET A 82 -2.25 30.91 1.71
CA MET A 82 -2.87 31.35 0.46
C MET A 82 -2.70 32.85 0.26
N LEU A 83 -2.44 33.27 -0.98
CA LEU A 83 -2.28 34.67 -1.37
C LEU A 83 -3.35 35.05 -2.41
N ASN A 84 -4.19 36.02 -2.08
CA ASN A 84 -5.02 36.71 -3.06
C ASN A 84 -4.18 37.82 -3.73
N ARG A 85 -3.96 37.70 -5.04
CA ARG A 85 -3.18 38.67 -5.84
C ARG A 85 -4.02 39.79 -6.45
N HIS A 86 -5.34 39.66 -6.42
CA HIS A 86 -6.26 40.62 -7.03
C HIS A 86 -6.58 41.79 -6.10
N SER A 87 -7.12 42.88 -6.65
CA SER A 87 -7.57 44.04 -5.87
C SER A 87 -8.89 43.79 -5.14
N ALA A 88 -9.76 42.93 -5.68
CA ALA A 88 -11.00 42.50 -5.04
C ALA A 88 -10.74 41.37 -4.03
N ALA A 89 -11.62 41.24 -3.03
CA ALA A 89 -11.66 40.06 -2.17
C ALA A 89 -12.10 38.82 -2.97
N ALA A 90 -11.59 37.64 -2.62
CA ALA A 90 -11.87 36.38 -3.31
C ALA A 90 -11.96 35.21 -2.32
N GLU A 91 -12.84 34.25 -2.58
CA GLU A 91 -12.99 33.05 -1.74
C GLU A 91 -11.75 32.15 -1.86
N GLY A 92 -11.07 31.92 -0.73
CA GLY A 92 -10.08 30.87 -0.58
C GLY A 92 -10.73 29.63 0.04
N VAL A 93 -10.47 28.45 -0.53
CA VAL A 93 -11.03 27.18 -0.05
C VAL A 93 -9.88 26.30 0.43
N PHE A 94 -9.70 26.20 1.75
CA PHE A 94 -8.85 25.19 2.36
C PHE A 94 -9.55 23.83 2.28
N SER A 95 -8.83 22.82 1.80
CA SER A 95 -9.32 21.45 1.68
C SER A 95 -8.15 20.50 1.94
N PHE A 96 -8.31 19.58 2.88
CA PHE A 96 -7.31 18.58 3.23
C PHE A 96 -7.96 17.23 3.50
N GLN A 97 -7.22 16.15 3.23
CA GLN A 97 -7.69 14.78 3.43
C GLN A 97 -7.04 14.16 4.66
N ILE A 98 -7.86 13.79 5.64
CA ILE A 98 -7.49 13.31 6.97
C ILE A 98 -7.91 11.84 7.09
N PRO A 99 -7.10 10.93 7.66
CA PRO A 99 -7.52 9.55 7.89
C PRO A 99 -8.85 9.47 8.67
N ALA A 100 -9.79 8.64 8.20
CA ALA A 100 -11.10 8.48 8.86
C ALA A 100 -11.01 7.86 10.28
N GLY A 101 -9.84 7.34 10.65
CA GLY A 101 -9.51 6.91 12.01
C GLY A 101 -9.07 8.03 12.94
N ALA A 102 -8.85 9.26 12.46
CA ALA A 102 -8.30 10.37 13.23
C ALA A 102 -9.37 11.29 13.82
N TYR A 103 -8.99 12.14 14.78
CA TYR A 103 -9.79 13.28 15.24
C TYR A 103 -9.06 14.59 14.97
N VAL A 104 -9.78 15.62 14.51
CA VAL A 104 -9.27 16.99 14.43
C VAL A 104 -9.29 17.60 15.84
N SER A 105 -8.19 18.18 16.28
CA SER A 105 -8.05 18.71 17.65
C SER A 105 -7.95 20.24 17.74
N ASN A 106 -7.42 20.92 16.72
CA ASN A 106 -7.47 22.39 16.61
C ASN A 106 -7.41 22.83 15.14
N PHE A 107 -8.22 23.83 14.78
CA PHE A 107 -8.13 24.55 13.52
C PHE A 107 -8.08 26.06 13.77
N THR A 108 -7.17 26.77 13.10
CA THR A 108 -7.04 28.23 13.21
C THR A 108 -6.84 28.83 11.82
N MET A 109 -7.53 29.92 11.52
CA MET A 109 -7.25 30.73 10.33
C MET A 109 -6.76 32.14 10.70
N ILE A 110 -5.84 32.69 9.93
CA ILE A 110 -5.30 34.04 10.11
C ILE A 110 -5.48 34.79 8.78
N ILE A 111 -6.38 35.77 8.74
CA ILE A 111 -6.79 36.46 7.49
C ILE A 111 -6.68 37.97 7.69
N GLY A 112 -5.86 38.63 6.86
CA GLY A 112 -5.68 40.09 6.93
C GLY A 112 -5.18 40.58 8.29
N GLY A 113 -4.39 39.77 9.00
CA GLY A 113 -3.89 40.05 10.35
C GLY A 113 -4.78 39.53 11.49
N ARG A 114 -6.08 39.29 11.24
CA ARG A 114 -7.02 38.80 12.26
C ARG A 114 -6.91 37.29 12.43
N VAL A 115 -6.80 36.82 13.68
CA VAL A 115 -6.83 35.39 14.04
C VAL A 115 -8.28 34.99 14.29
N TYR A 116 -8.67 33.81 13.81
CA TYR A 116 -9.95 33.17 14.08
C TYR A 116 -9.63 31.73 14.51
N GLN A 117 -9.79 31.44 15.80
CA GLN A 117 -9.51 30.14 16.39
C GLN A 117 -10.79 29.28 16.42
N SER A 118 -10.64 27.95 16.34
CA SER A 118 -11.74 27.02 16.54
C SER A 118 -11.92 26.65 18.01
N GLU A 119 -13.18 26.61 18.46
CA GLU A 119 -13.59 25.92 19.68
C GLU A 119 -14.36 24.64 19.32
N VAL A 120 -14.25 23.59 20.16
CA VAL A 120 -15.04 22.37 20.05
C VAL A 120 -16.19 22.41 21.05
N ARG A 121 -17.42 22.47 20.55
CA ARG A 121 -18.66 22.61 21.33
C ARG A 121 -19.54 21.36 21.24
N PRO A 122 -20.44 21.09 22.21
CA PRO A 122 -21.42 20.00 22.12
C PRO A 122 -22.30 20.09 20.88
N LYS A 123 -22.60 18.94 20.24
CA LYS A 123 -23.50 18.91 19.08
C LYS A 123 -24.96 18.96 19.53
N LEU A 124 -25.55 20.15 19.54
CA LEU A 124 -26.96 20.35 19.88
C LEU A 124 -27.88 19.42 19.06
N LYS A 125 -28.82 18.75 19.75
CA LYS A 125 -29.89 17.97 19.11
C LYS A 125 -30.74 18.94 18.28
N LYS A 126 -30.75 18.79 16.94
CA LYS A 126 -31.61 19.61 16.07
C LYS A 126 -33.08 19.33 16.39
N VAL A 127 -33.74 20.29 17.05
CA VAL A 127 -35.20 20.37 17.09
C VAL A 127 -35.70 20.52 15.65
N LYS A 128 -36.78 19.82 15.29
CA LYS A 128 -37.46 20.04 14.02
C LYS A 128 -38.19 21.39 14.08
N GLN A 129 -37.56 22.45 13.58
CA GLN A 129 -38.31 23.62 13.14
C GLN A 129 -38.88 23.32 11.75
N GLU A 130 -40.19 23.12 11.68
CA GLU A 130 -40.94 23.16 10.43
C GLU A 130 -41.13 24.63 10.02
N ASN A 131 -40.15 25.21 9.33
CA ASN A 131 -40.44 26.22 8.34
C ASN A 131 -39.36 26.36 7.25
N GLY A 132 -39.77 26.81 6.06
CA GLY A 132 -39.05 26.53 4.83
C GLY A 132 -37.92 27.50 4.46
N LYS A 133 -36.70 26.98 4.31
CA LYS A 133 -35.79 27.29 3.18
C LYS A 133 -34.67 26.28 3.10
N ALA A 134 -34.48 25.67 1.92
CA ALA A 134 -33.44 24.68 1.68
C ALA A 134 -32.05 25.34 1.56
N ARG A 135 -31.41 25.65 2.69
CA ARG A 135 -29.99 25.99 2.72
C ARG A 135 -29.18 24.83 2.14
N ASN A 136 -28.30 25.13 1.18
CA ASN A 136 -27.44 24.13 0.53
C ASN A 136 -26.73 23.25 1.56
N LYS A 137 -26.84 21.93 1.40
CA LYS A 137 -26.37 20.93 2.37
C LYS A 137 -24.85 20.69 2.31
N GLU A 138 -24.06 21.73 2.07
CA GLU A 138 -22.59 21.68 2.14
C GLU A 138 -22.12 21.92 3.59
N SER A 139 -22.39 20.97 4.49
CA SER A 139 -21.75 20.93 5.82
C SER A 139 -21.91 19.58 6.53
N GLY A 140 -20.78 18.89 6.74
CA GLY A 140 -20.56 18.04 7.91
C GLY A 140 -21.36 16.74 8.04
N GLU A 141 -21.94 16.19 6.98
CA GLU A 141 -22.48 14.82 6.99
C GLU A 141 -21.37 13.84 6.60
N ALA A 142 -20.58 13.43 7.59
CA ALA A 142 -19.44 12.52 7.42
C ALA A 142 -19.87 11.22 6.74
N SER A 143 -19.17 10.86 5.67
CA SER A 143 -19.42 9.63 4.91
C SER A 143 -18.67 8.48 5.59
N PRO A 144 -19.34 7.46 6.16
CA PRO A 144 -18.63 6.34 6.75
C PRO A 144 -17.79 5.63 5.69
N GLU A 145 -16.48 5.59 5.93
CA GLU A 145 -15.44 5.01 5.07
C GLU A 145 -15.38 5.57 3.63
N GLN A 146 -14.78 6.75 3.47
CA GLN A 146 -13.56 6.77 2.68
C GLN A 146 -12.39 6.50 3.64
N GLU A 147 -11.26 5.94 3.20
CA GLU A 147 -10.06 5.81 4.07
C GLU A 147 -9.59 7.20 4.57
N LEU A 148 -9.91 8.25 3.81
CA LEU A 148 -9.62 9.66 4.11
C LEU A 148 -10.93 10.47 4.08
N GLU A 149 -11.32 11.09 5.20
CA GLU A 149 -12.34 12.14 5.20
C GLU A 149 -11.78 13.46 4.63
N VAL A 150 -12.66 14.35 4.15
CA VAL A 150 -12.27 15.66 3.59
C VAL A 150 -12.66 16.78 4.56
N PHE A 151 -11.66 17.35 5.24
CA PHE A 151 -11.84 18.60 5.98
C PHE A 151 -11.80 19.77 4.98
N ARG A 152 -12.90 20.55 4.91
CA ARG A 152 -13.02 21.70 4.02
C ARG A 152 -13.53 22.93 4.78
N MET A 153 -12.88 24.06 4.54
CA MET A 153 -13.26 25.37 5.06
C MET A 153 -13.09 26.40 3.95
N SER A 154 -14.01 27.35 3.80
CA SER A 154 -13.81 28.51 2.91
C SER A 154 -13.95 29.83 3.65
N ALA A 155 -13.21 30.83 3.17
CA ALA A 155 -13.18 32.16 3.75
C ALA A 155 -12.90 33.21 2.67
N SER A 156 -13.45 34.41 2.85
CA SER A 156 -13.16 35.55 1.96
C SER A 156 -11.79 36.13 2.31
N ILE A 157 -10.84 36.06 1.36
CA ILE A 157 -9.49 36.61 1.50
C ILE A 157 -9.49 38.01 0.87
N PRO A 158 -9.22 39.08 1.64
CA PRO A 158 -9.21 40.46 1.11
C PRO A 158 -8.25 40.64 -0.07
N GLY A 159 -8.48 41.70 -0.87
CA GLY A 159 -7.59 42.05 -1.97
C GLY A 159 -6.15 42.25 -1.51
N ARG A 160 -5.20 41.78 -2.33
CA ARG A 160 -3.74 41.83 -2.09
C ARG A 160 -3.25 41.23 -0.76
N ASN A 161 -4.10 40.47 -0.06
CA ASN A 161 -3.81 39.92 1.27
C ASN A 161 -3.55 38.41 1.25
N ARG A 162 -2.96 37.93 2.35
CA ARG A 162 -2.78 36.49 2.63
C ARG A 162 -3.81 35.98 3.65
N ALA A 163 -4.13 34.70 3.51
CA ALA A 163 -4.72 33.88 4.57
C ALA A 163 -3.74 32.76 4.93
N VAL A 164 -3.69 32.40 6.21
CA VAL A 164 -3.01 31.20 6.70
C VAL A 164 -4.05 30.30 7.34
N PHE A 165 -3.99 29.01 7.05
CA PHE A 165 -4.79 27.97 7.68
C PHE A 165 -3.85 27.01 8.41
N LEU A 166 -4.16 26.74 9.68
CA LEU A 166 -3.47 25.78 10.53
C LEU A 166 -4.51 24.73 10.94
N LEU A 167 -4.24 23.46 10.64
CA LEU A 167 -5.08 22.32 10.99
C LEU A 167 -4.22 21.32 11.78
N THR A 168 -4.75 20.77 12.86
CA THR A 168 -4.10 19.69 13.62
C THR A 168 -5.06 18.52 13.81
N TYR A 169 -4.56 17.30 13.65
CA TYR A 169 -5.32 16.07 13.84
C TYR A 169 -4.45 14.93 14.37
N GLU A 170 -5.10 13.96 15.02
CA GLU A 170 -4.46 12.95 15.86
C GLU A 170 -5.00 11.55 15.53
N GLU A 171 -4.10 10.57 15.37
CA GLU A 171 -4.41 9.22 14.88
C GLU A 171 -3.61 8.15 15.64
N LEU A 172 -4.26 7.13 16.20
CA LEU A 172 -3.57 5.89 16.60
C LEU A 172 -3.45 4.95 15.40
N LEU A 173 -2.23 4.71 14.95
CA LEU A 173 -1.96 3.79 13.84
C LEU A 173 -2.29 2.36 14.24
N GLN A 174 -2.99 1.65 13.36
CA GLN A 174 -3.36 0.25 13.58
C GLN A 174 -2.35 -0.68 12.91
N ARG A 175 -1.79 -1.62 13.68
CA ARG A 175 -0.97 -2.70 13.13
C ARG A 175 -1.85 -3.67 12.35
N ARG A 176 -1.54 -3.89 11.07
CA ARG A 176 -2.27 -4.79 10.16
C ARG A 176 -1.29 -5.52 9.26
N LEU A 177 -1.49 -6.82 9.05
CA LEU A 177 -0.59 -7.68 8.24
C LEU A 177 0.90 -7.56 8.66
N GLY A 178 1.15 -7.35 9.95
CA GLY A 178 2.50 -7.26 10.53
C GLY A 178 3.21 -5.93 10.33
N ARG A 179 2.48 -4.82 10.18
CA ARG A 179 3.05 -3.46 10.02
C ARG A 179 2.04 -2.36 10.36
N TYR A 180 2.54 -1.17 10.64
CA TYR A 180 1.78 0.07 10.61
C TYR A 180 1.86 0.71 9.22
N GLU A 181 0.85 1.48 8.83
CA GLU A 181 0.84 2.28 7.61
C GLU A 181 0.32 3.69 7.94
N HIS A 182 1.17 4.72 7.81
CA HIS A 182 0.76 6.12 7.91
C HIS A 182 0.64 6.72 6.51
N VAL A 183 -0.43 7.49 6.29
CA VAL A 183 -0.86 7.99 4.98
C VAL A 183 -1.07 9.50 5.04
N THR A 184 -0.38 10.25 4.18
CA THR A 184 -0.56 11.70 4.05
C THR A 184 -0.97 12.07 2.63
N SER A 185 -2.17 12.66 2.47
CA SER A 185 -2.71 13.01 1.14
C SER A 185 -2.13 14.33 0.61
N LEU A 186 -1.27 14.26 -0.41
CA LEU A 186 -0.67 15.43 -1.05
C LEU A 186 -1.47 15.82 -2.30
N ARG A 187 -2.59 16.53 -2.08
CA ARG A 187 -3.56 16.91 -3.13
C ARG A 187 -3.97 18.39 -3.12
N PRO A 188 -3.03 19.37 -3.18
CA PRO A 188 -3.35 20.81 -3.21
C PRO A 188 -4.12 21.29 -4.45
N LEU A 189 -4.31 20.47 -5.49
CA LEU A 189 -5.00 20.77 -6.76
C LEU A 189 -4.41 21.95 -7.57
N GLN A 190 -3.25 22.45 -7.16
CA GLN A 190 -2.43 23.44 -7.85
C GLN A 190 -0.95 23.19 -7.53
N LEU A 191 -0.04 23.71 -8.36
CA LEU A 191 1.39 23.71 -8.04
C LEU A 191 1.67 24.69 -6.90
N VAL A 192 2.40 24.27 -5.88
CA VAL A 192 2.67 25.07 -4.67
C VAL A 192 4.09 25.61 -4.70
N SER A 193 4.29 26.90 -4.39
CA SER A 193 5.62 27.51 -4.48
C SER A 193 6.62 26.94 -3.44
N ARG A 194 6.14 26.61 -2.23
CA ARG A 194 6.90 25.93 -1.17
C ARG A 194 6.09 24.73 -0.64
N LEU A 195 6.48 23.51 -0.98
CA LEU A 195 5.87 22.28 -0.45
C LEU A 195 6.87 21.53 0.44
N SER A 196 6.43 21.12 1.63
CA SER A 196 7.21 20.28 2.55
C SER A 196 6.30 19.30 3.28
N LEU A 197 6.76 18.05 3.42
CA LEU A 197 6.22 17.03 4.29
C LEU A 197 7.37 16.48 5.14
N ASP A 198 7.33 16.70 6.44
CA ASP A 198 8.30 16.19 7.40
C ASP A 198 7.59 15.20 8.34
N VAL A 199 8.02 13.94 8.36
CA VAL A 199 7.51 12.91 9.27
C VAL A 199 8.63 12.45 10.20
N THR A 200 8.44 12.61 11.50
CA THR A 200 9.33 12.10 12.55
C THR A 200 8.63 10.95 13.26
N ILE A 201 9.23 9.77 13.26
CA ILE A 201 8.77 8.59 14.02
C ILE A 201 9.73 8.40 15.18
N VAL A 202 9.21 8.32 16.41
CA VAL A 202 9.92 7.89 17.60
C VAL A 202 9.12 6.79 18.26
N ASP A 203 9.74 5.66 18.52
CA ASP A 203 9.09 4.52 19.14
C ASP A 203 9.94 4.05 20.33
N HIS A 204 9.27 3.59 21.39
CA HIS A 204 9.92 2.96 22.54
C HIS A 204 10.71 1.71 22.13
N SER A 205 10.17 0.96 21.16
CA SER A 205 10.81 -0.23 20.62
C SER A 205 11.57 0.06 19.31
N PRO A 206 12.74 -0.59 19.07
CA PRO A 206 13.52 -0.39 17.84
C PRO A 206 12.73 -0.59 16.54
N ILE A 207 12.94 0.30 15.56
CA ILE A 207 12.29 0.25 14.25
C ILE A 207 13.01 -0.81 13.38
N THR A 208 12.36 -1.94 13.13
CA THR A 208 12.99 -3.10 12.45
C THR A 208 12.83 -3.08 10.94
N HIS A 209 11.65 -2.64 10.47
CA HIS A 209 11.31 -2.56 9.06
C HIS A 209 10.81 -1.15 8.76
N LEU A 210 11.34 -0.51 7.72
CA LEU A 210 10.90 0.82 7.28
C LEU A 210 10.85 0.87 5.75
N GLN A 211 9.75 1.40 5.21
CA GLN A 211 9.56 1.57 3.77
C GLN A 211 8.70 2.79 3.47
N VAL A 212 9.26 3.75 2.74
CA VAL A 212 8.50 4.84 2.10
C VAL A 212 8.11 4.40 0.69
N LEU A 213 6.82 4.42 0.38
CA LEU A 213 6.29 4.00 -0.92
C LEU A 213 6.28 5.14 -1.96
N PRO A 214 6.35 4.83 -3.26
CA PRO A 214 6.03 5.79 -4.32
C PRO A 214 4.62 6.39 -4.15
N LEU A 215 4.44 7.66 -4.55
CA LEU A 215 3.18 8.39 -4.39
C LEU A 215 1.98 7.66 -5.01
N ARG A 216 0.95 7.36 -4.22
CA ARG A 216 -0.27 6.68 -4.66
C ARG A 216 -1.27 7.69 -5.21
N ASN A 217 -1.47 7.71 -6.51
CA ASN A 217 -2.56 8.50 -7.09
C ASN A 217 -3.89 7.73 -7.00
N GLY A 218 -4.93 8.34 -6.41
CA GLY A 218 -6.26 7.76 -6.17
C GLY A 218 -7.11 7.46 -7.42
N ARG A 219 -6.47 7.24 -8.57
CA ARG A 219 -7.04 6.61 -9.78
C ARG A 219 -6.35 5.28 -10.13
N SER A 220 -5.56 4.76 -9.19
CA SER A 220 -4.68 3.60 -9.36
C SER A 220 -5.16 2.36 -8.59
N THR A 221 -6.47 2.11 -8.59
CA THR A 221 -7.05 0.76 -8.47
C THR A 221 -6.77 -0.05 -9.76
N ASN A 222 -5.48 -0.23 -10.09
CA ASN A 222 -4.98 -1.02 -11.21
C ASN A 222 -5.64 -0.77 -12.60
N SER A 223 -6.03 0.47 -12.90
CA SER A 223 -6.56 0.85 -14.22
C SER A 223 -5.47 0.72 -15.32
N GLY A 224 -5.68 -0.20 -16.26
CA GLY A 224 -4.63 -0.64 -17.17
C GLY A 224 -4.45 0.20 -18.44
N SER A 225 -3.81 1.38 -18.37
CA SER A 225 -3.43 2.14 -19.59
C SER A 225 -2.33 3.23 -19.45
N SER A 226 -1.17 2.94 -18.83
CA SER A 226 0.05 3.71 -19.14
C SER A 226 1.35 2.90 -19.05
N LYS A 227 2.30 3.14 -19.98
CA LYS A 227 3.60 2.46 -20.05
C LYS A 227 4.68 3.27 -19.35
N THR A 228 4.66 3.32 -18.02
CA THR A 228 5.67 4.01 -17.23
C THR A 228 6.08 3.16 -16.04
N GLN A 229 7.36 2.77 -15.97
CA GLN A 229 7.92 2.12 -14.78
C GLN A 229 8.00 3.16 -13.66
N VAL A 230 7.05 3.15 -12.73
CA VAL A 230 7.27 3.76 -11.41
C VAL A 230 8.27 2.86 -10.69
N LYS A 231 9.49 3.37 -10.48
CA LYS A 231 10.53 2.66 -9.73
C LYS A 231 10.05 2.44 -8.28
N LYS A 232 10.53 1.39 -7.60
CA LYS A 232 10.25 1.17 -6.17
C LYS A 232 11.00 2.15 -5.25
N ASP A 233 11.74 3.08 -5.81
CA ASP A 233 12.39 4.20 -5.12
C ASP A 233 11.35 5.05 -4.36
N PRO A 234 11.70 5.63 -3.20
CA PRO A 234 10.83 6.59 -2.53
C PRO A 234 10.61 7.85 -3.41
N PRO A 235 9.56 8.65 -3.16
CA PRO A 235 9.23 9.82 -3.97
C PRO A 235 10.43 10.76 -4.13
N VAL A 236 10.70 11.23 -5.36
CA VAL A 236 11.90 12.04 -5.66
C VAL A 236 11.95 13.28 -4.75
N THR A 237 13.10 13.51 -4.10
CA THR A 237 13.35 14.45 -2.96
C THR A 237 13.04 13.93 -1.56
N SER A 238 12.60 12.68 -1.39
CA SER A 238 12.55 12.06 -0.06
C SER A 238 13.96 11.81 0.47
N VAL A 239 14.24 12.33 1.67
CA VAL A 239 15.44 12.01 2.46
C VAL A 239 14.98 11.24 3.69
N ILE A 240 15.64 10.12 3.97
CA ILE A 240 15.35 9.26 5.13
C ILE A 240 16.60 9.23 6.01
N LYS A 241 16.45 9.56 7.29
CA LYS A 241 17.47 9.40 8.33
C LYS A 241 16.91 8.45 9.38
N GLN A 242 17.42 7.24 9.47
CA GLN A 242 16.99 6.23 10.43
C GLN A 242 18.10 5.97 11.45
N GLU A 243 17.73 6.09 12.72
CA GLU A 243 18.46 5.66 13.90
C GLU A 243 17.69 4.48 14.52
N LYS A 244 18.14 3.94 15.68
CA LYS A 244 17.58 2.70 16.25
C LYS A 244 16.07 2.80 16.57
N ASN A 245 15.68 3.90 17.23
CA ASN A 245 14.34 4.15 17.75
C ASN A 245 13.69 5.41 17.13
N VAL A 246 14.45 6.15 16.31
CA VAL A 246 14.06 7.45 15.74
C VAL A 246 14.24 7.39 14.23
N CYS A 247 13.27 7.89 13.48
CA CYS A 247 13.37 8.06 12.03
C CYS A 247 12.83 9.42 11.61
N LYS A 248 13.55 10.12 10.72
CA LYS A 248 13.09 11.37 10.09
C LYS A 248 13.00 11.18 8.58
N ILE A 249 11.85 11.50 8.02
CA ILE A 249 11.53 11.38 6.60
C ILE A 249 11.08 12.75 6.11
N THR A 250 11.83 13.38 5.22
CA THR A 250 11.51 14.73 4.69
C THR A 250 11.33 14.69 3.18
N PHE A 251 10.22 15.21 2.67
CA PHE A 251 9.89 15.27 1.24
C PHE A 251 9.52 16.71 0.86
N GLY A 252 10.35 17.36 0.05
CA GLY A 252 10.23 18.80 -0.26
C GLY A 252 10.46 19.14 -1.74
N PRO A 253 9.56 18.73 -2.65
CA PRO A 253 9.75 18.98 -4.07
C PRO A 253 9.47 20.45 -4.43
N ASN A 254 10.42 21.09 -5.09
CA ASN A 254 10.23 22.43 -5.65
C ASN A 254 9.22 22.41 -6.81
N ILE A 255 8.74 23.58 -7.23
CA ILE A 255 7.69 23.72 -8.25
C ILE A 255 8.02 23.02 -9.59
N VAL A 256 9.30 22.92 -9.97
CA VAL A 256 9.76 22.23 -11.19
C VAL A 256 9.77 20.71 -11.01
N GLN A 257 10.01 20.22 -9.78
CA GLN A 257 9.89 18.80 -9.43
C GLN A 257 8.41 18.38 -9.32
N GLN A 258 7.56 19.20 -8.71
CA GLN A 258 6.10 18.99 -8.70
C GLN A 258 5.55 18.90 -10.14
N ALA A 259 5.91 19.85 -11.01
CA ALA A 259 5.48 19.87 -12.42
C ALA A 259 5.95 18.66 -13.24
N LYS A 260 7.01 17.95 -12.81
CA LYS A 260 7.46 16.68 -13.42
C LYS A 260 6.66 15.47 -12.93
N ILE A 261 6.04 15.55 -11.75
CA ILE A 261 5.17 14.50 -11.20
C ILE A 261 3.73 14.70 -11.71
N THR A 262 3.25 15.95 -11.73
CA THR A 262 1.85 16.29 -12.02
C THR A 262 1.75 17.74 -12.50
N THR A 263 0.97 18.01 -13.55
CA THR A 263 0.70 19.39 -14.01
C THR A 263 -0.36 20.09 -13.17
N ASN A 264 -1.16 19.33 -12.41
CA ASN A 264 -2.41 19.81 -11.79
C ASN A 264 -2.33 19.80 -10.25
N GLY A 265 -1.13 19.76 -9.65
CA GLY A 265 -0.95 19.70 -8.19
C GLY A 265 -1.45 18.42 -7.50
N LEU A 266 -1.94 17.43 -8.23
CA LEU A 266 -2.35 16.13 -7.68
C LEU A 266 -1.13 15.21 -7.61
N LEU A 267 -0.44 15.19 -6.47
CA LEU A 267 0.79 14.42 -6.29
C LEU A 267 0.50 12.96 -5.89
N GLY A 268 -0.45 12.76 -4.97
CA GLY A 268 -0.88 11.44 -4.48
C GLY A 268 -0.73 11.30 -2.97
N ASP A 269 -1.01 10.11 -2.43
CA ASP A 269 -0.72 9.80 -1.03
C ASP A 269 0.77 9.49 -0.88
N PHE A 270 1.42 10.18 0.06
CA PHE A 270 2.71 9.79 0.61
C PHE A 270 2.45 8.73 1.69
N VAL A 271 3.06 7.56 1.57
CA VAL A 271 2.78 6.43 2.46
C VAL A 271 4.06 5.87 3.05
N ILE A 272 4.07 5.77 4.38
CA ILE A 272 5.16 5.21 5.17
C ILE A 272 4.64 3.93 5.82
N ARG A 273 5.36 2.83 5.63
CA ARG A 273 5.15 1.57 6.33
C ARG A 273 6.31 1.32 7.28
N TYR A 274 6.02 0.89 8.50
CA TYR A 274 7.03 0.43 9.44
C TYR A 274 6.54 -0.70 10.33
N ASP A 275 7.47 -1.43 10.96
CA ASP A 275 7.17 -2.35 12.07
C ASP A 275 8.28 -2.29 13.13
N VAL A 276 7.91 -2.59 14.37
CA VAL A 276 8.75 -2.46 15.56
C VAL A 276 9.28 -3.83 16.01
N GLN A 277 10.36 -3.83 16.78
CA GLN A 277 10.75 -4.99 17.57
C GLN A 277 9.69 -5.19 18.65
N ARG A 278 9.07 -6.38 18.72
CA ARG A 278 8.02 -6.66 19.70
C ARG A 278 8.58 -7.30 20.95
N GLU A 279 8.20 -6.78 22.11
CA GLU A 279 8.47 -7.36 23.43
C GLU A 279 7.78 -8.72 23.59
N MET A 280 8.27 -9.57 24.50
CA MET A 280 7.75 -10.92 24.75
C MET A 280 7.11 -11.00 26.13
N GLY A 281 6.18 -11.93 26.33
CA GLY A 281 5.37 -11.99 27.54
C GLY A 281 4.15 -11.08 27.41
N ILE A 282 3.88 -10.26 28.44
CA ILE A 282 2.65 -9.47 28.53
C ILE A 282 2.50 -8.39 27.46
N GLY A 283 3.59 -7.76 26.99
CA GLY A 283 3.56 -6.65 26.03
C GLY A 283 4.49 -5.49 26.41
N ASP A 284 4.43 -4.42 25.62
CA ASP A 284 5.11 -3.13 25.86
C ASP A 284 4.15 -2.22 26.66
N ILE A 285 4.58 -1.71 27.83
CA ILE A 285 3.79 -0.82 28.69
C ILE A 285 4.58 0.46 28.98
N GLN A 286 3.94 1.58 28.63
CA GLN A 286 4.49 2.93 28.70
C GLN A 286 3.65 3.76 29.65
N VAL A 287 4.30 4.54 30.52
CA VAL A 287 3.66 5.20 31.68
C VAL A 287 4.09 6.66 31.71
N LEU A 288 3.15 7.60 31.85
CA LEU A 288 3.44 9.03 31.95
C LEU A 288 2.23 9.79 32.53
N ASN A 289 2.48 10.83 33.34
CA ASN A 289 1.47 11.77 33.85
C ASN A 289 0.19 11.08 34.40
N GLY A 290 0.35 10.09 35.29
CA GLY A 290 -0.77 9.34 35.89
C GLY A 290 -1.51 8.38 34.95
N HIS A 291 -1.05 8.19 33.71
CA HIS A 291 -1.67 7.35 32.69
C HIS A 291 -0.71 6.26 32.18
N PHE A 292 -1.27 5.23 31.55
CA PHE A 292 -0.50 4.20 30.85
C PHE A 292 -1.13 3.77 29.52
N VAL A 293 -0.29 3.27 28.61
CA VAL A 293 -0.70 2.57 27.39
C VAL A 293 0.03 1.23 27.30
N HIS A 294 -0.71 0.19 26.94
CA HIS A 294 -0.27 -1.19 26.82
C HIS A 294 -0.46 -1.68 25.38
N TYR A 295 0.63 -2.13 24.75
CA TYR A 295 0.65 -2.71 23.40
C TYR A 295 0.91 -4.21 23.48
N PHE A 296 -0.13 -5.02 23.26
CA PHE A 296 -0.06 -6.48 23.25
C PHE A 296 -0.12 -7.02 21.82
N ALA A 297 1.01 -7.52 21.33
CA ALA A 297 1.13 -8.09 20.00
C ALA A 297 2.05 -9.33 20.02
N PRO A 298 1.62 -10.46 20.61
CA PRO A 298 2.45 -11.65 20.75
C PRO A 298 2.87 -12.23 19.38
N LYS A 299 3.95 -13.01 19.38
CA LYS A 299 4.53 -13.63 18.18
C LYS A 299 4.83 -15.10 18.40
N ASP A 300 5.09 -15.78 17.30
CA ASP A 300 5.58 -17.17 17.25
C ASP A 300 4.63 -18.20 17.91
N LEU A 301 3.36 -17.82 18.10
CA LEU A 301 2.26 -18.69 18.54
C LEU A 301 1.72 -19.55 17.39
N PRO A 302 1.30 -20.81 17.65
CA PRO A 302 0.63 -21.63 16.64
C PRO A 302 -0.78 -21.11 16.36
N ALA A 303 -1.19 -21.11 15.10
CA ALA A 303 -2.47 -20.56 14.67
C ALA A 303 -3.65 -21.49 14.99
N VAL A 304 -4.67 -20.93 15.64
CA VAL A 304 -5.86 -21.65 16.10
C VAL A 304 -6.74 -22.06 14.90
N PRO A 305 -7.35 -23.26 14.89
CA PRO A 305 -8.39 -23.64 13.93
C PRO A 305 -9.55 -22.66 13.93
N LYS A 306 -10.17 -22.43 12.77
CA LYS A 306 -11.37 -21.58 12.67
C LYS A 306 -12.55 -22.27 11.98
N ASN A 307 -13.75 -21.88 12.41
CA ASN A 307 -15.04 -22.34 11.90
C ASN A 307 -15.67 -21.16 11.15
N VAL A 308 -15.64 -21.18 9.81
CA VAL A 308 -16.01 -20.02 8.98
C VAL A 308 -17.21 -20.28 8.08
N VAL A 309 -18.28 -19.50 8.26
CA VAL A 309 -19.45 -19.50 7.38
C VAL A 309 -19.42 -18.25 6.50
N PHE A 310 -19.34 -18.46 5.18
CA PHE A 310 -19.40 -17.40 4.19
C PHE A 310 -20.85 -17.16 3.75
N VAL A 311 -21.42 -16.00 4.10
CA VAL A 311 -22.81 -15.62 3.79
C VAL A 311 -22.78 -14.57 2.68
N ILE A 312 -23.10 -14.98 1.45
CA ILE A 312 -22.79 -14.26 0.23
C ILE A 312 -24.07 -13.85 -0.50
N ASP A 313 -24.19 -12.56 -0.80
CA ASP A 313 -25.30 -12.00 -1.57
C ASP A 313 -25.27 -12.51 -3.02
N THR A 314 -26.44 -12.93 -3.49
CA THR A 314 -26.72 -13.41 -4.84
C THR A 314 -28.02 -12.81 -5.39
N SER A 315 -28.39 -11.63 -4.91
CA SER A 315 -29.46 -10.79 -5.49
C SER A 315 -29.11 -10.29 -6.89
N ALA A 316 -30.08 -9.68 -7.59
CA ALA A 316 -29.92 -9.25 -8.97
C ALA A 316 -28.93 -8.07 -9.17
N SER A 317 -28.61 -7.29 -8.12
CA SER A 317 -27.62 -6.21 -8.18
C SER A 317 -26.20 -6.73 -8.40
N MET A 318 -25.89 -7.94 -7.92
CA MET A 318 -24.57 -8.58 -8.01
C MET A 318 -24.16 -9.00 -9.44
N VAL A 319 -25.01 -8.83 -10.46
CA VAL A 319 -24.72 -9.18 -11.87
C VAL A 319 -23.44 -8.50 -12.38
N GLY A 320 -22.68 -9.22 -13.21
CA GLY A 320 -21.52 -8.68 -13.94
C GLY A 320 -20.19 -8.85 -13.21
N THR A 321 -19.48 -7.74 -12.98
CA THR A 321 -18.15 -7.72 -12.35
C THR A 321 -18.18 -8.17 -10.90
N LYS A 322 -19.17 -7.68 -10.14
CA LYS A 322 -19.38 -7.90 -8.71
C LYS A 322 -19.34 -9.38 -8.33
N ILE A 323 -20.31 -10.19 -8.77
CA ILE A 323 -20.32 -11.64 -8.49
C ILE A 323 -19.07 -12.37 -9.00
N ARG A 324 -18.46 -11.93 -10.12
CA ARG A 324 -17.26 -12.58 -10.66
C ARG A 324 -16.07 -12.38 -9.73
N GLN A 325 -15.82 -11.15 -9.29
CA GLN A 325 -14.74 -10.83 -8.35
C GLN A 325 -14.96 -11.49 -6.98
N THR A 326 -16.21 -11.60 -6.52
CA THR A 326 -16.58 -12.40 -5.34
C THR A 326 -16.19 -13.87 -5.53
N LYS A 327 -16.59 -14.52 -6.64
CA LYS A 327 -16.21 -15.92 -6.91
C LYS A 327 -14.70 -16.10 -6.98
N ASP A 328 -13.98 -15.23 -7.68
CA ASP A 328 -12.52 -15.28 -7.82
C ASP A 328 -11.79 -15.11 -6.46
N ALA A 329 -12.35 -14.28 -5.56
CA ALA A 329 -11.86 -14.15 -4.19
C ALA A 329 -12.12 -15.41 -3.37
N LEU A 330 -13.35 -15.94 -3.37
CA LEU A 330 -13.69 -17.17 -2.64
C LEU A 330 -12.89 -18.39 -3.15
N PHE A 331 -12.65 -18.50 -4.46
CA PHE A 331 -11.74 -19.50 -5.05
C PHE A 331 -10.28 -19.35 -4.62
N THR A 332 -9.87 -18.19 -4.10
CA THR A 332 -8.54 -17.92 -3.57
C THR A 332 -8.50 -18.17 -2.06
N ILE A 333 -9.48 -17.66 -1.30
CA ILE A 333 -9.66 -17.94 0.12
C ILE A 333 -9.76 -19.46 0.40
N LEU A 334 -10.41 -20.23 -0.48
CA LEU A 334 -10.44 -21.71 -0.44
C LEU A 334 -9.07 -22.41 -0.65
N LYS A 335 -7.99 -21.69 -0.90
CA LYS A 335 -6.60 -22.22 -0.92
C LYS A 335 -5.84 -21.86 0.37
N ASP A 336 -6.29 -20.81 1.04
CA ASP A 336 -5.65 -20.20 2.21
C ASP A 336 -6.31 -20.70 3.54
N LEU A 337 -7.36 -21.54 3.44
CA LEU A 337 -7.90 -22.32 4.55
C LEU A 337 -6.94 -23.46 4.94
N ARG A 338 -6.76 -23.68 6.25
CA ARG A 338 -5.87 -24.70 6.81
C ARG A 338 -6.59 -26.04 6.99
N PRO A 339 -5.93 -27.21 6.94
CA PRO A 339 -6.59 -28.52 7.03
C PRO A 339 -7.45 -28.77 8.28
N GLY A 340 -7.14 -28.10 9.40
CA GLY A 340 -7.94 -28.16 10.63
C GLY A 340 -9.10 -27.14 10.70
N ASP A 341 -9.21 -26.23 9.74
CA ASP A 341 -10.34 -25.30 9.66
C ASP A 341 -11.61 -26.05 9.20
N HIS A 342 -12.77 -25.59 9.68
CA HIS A 342 -14.09 -26.02 9.24
C HIS A 342 -14.79 -24.88 8.51
N PHE A 343 -15.56 -25.18 7.46
CA PHE A 343 -16.19 -24.13 6.66
C PHE A 343 -17.53 -24.53 6.04
N ASN A 344 -18.33 -23.53 5.68
CA ASN A 344 -19.53 -23.70 4.86
C ASN A 344 -19.85 -22.43 4.04
N PHE A 345 -20.70 -22.56 3.02
CA PHE A 345 -21.18 -21.46 2.17
C PHE A 345 -22.69 -21.35 2.20
N ILE A 346 -23.18 -20.12 2.32
CA ILE A 346 -24.58 -19.75 2.19
C ILE A 346 -24.67 -18.70 1.10
N SER A 347 -25.47 -18.94 0.07
CA SER A 347 -25.87 -17.91 -0.89
C SER A 347 -27.29 -17.44 -0.58
N PHE A 348 -27.50 -16.13 -0.39
CA PHE A 348 -28.82 -15.57 -0.11
C PHE A 348 -29.26 -14.58 -1.20
N SER A 349 -30.56 -14.53 -1.45
CA SER A 349 -31.23 -13.50 -2.24
C SER A 349 -32.68 -13.36 -1.77
N ASN A 350 -33.68 -13.57 -2.62
CA ASN A 350 -35.05 -13.86 -2.18
C ASN A 350 -35.21 -15.33 -1.70
N LYS A 351 -34.23 -16.19 -1.99
CA LYS A 351 -34.11 -17.55 -1.45
C LYS A 351 -32.74 -17.72 -0.81
N ILE A 352 -32.66 -18.53 0.23
CA ILE A 352 -31.41 -18.90 0.90
C ILE A 352 -31.06 -20.33 0.46
N LYS A 353 -29.77 -20.57 0.18
CA LYS A 353 -29.24 -21.91 -0.12
C LYS A 353 -27.97 -22.12 0.69
N VAL A 354 -27.96 -23.15 1.52
CA VAL A 354 -26.78 -23.65 2.22
C VAL A 354 -26.10 -24.70 1.33
N TRP A 355 -24.77 -24.73 1.27
CA TRP A 355 -24.04 -25.74 0.51
C TRP A 355 -24.08 -27.13 1.17
N GLN A 356 -23.83 -27.19 2.48
CA GLN A 356 -23.95 -28.39 3.29
C GLN A 356 -24.94 -28.13 4.45
N PRO A 357 -26.18 -28.63 4.41
CA PRO A 357 -27.14 -28.42 5.49
C PRO A 357 -26.68 -29.02 6.83
N ASN A 358 -26.95 -28.32 7.92
CA ASN A 358 -26.85 -28.80 9.31
C ASN A 358 -25.45 -29.23 9.81
N HIS A 359 -24.37 -28.88 9.09
CA HIS A 359 -23.00 -29.09 9.56
C HIS A 359 -22.00 -28.13 8.88
N LEU A 360 -20.83 -27.92 9.48
CA LEU A 360 -19.66 -27.44 8.76
C LEU A 360 -18.82 -28.65 8.32
N VAL A 361 -18.04 -28.50 7.24
CA VAL A 361 -17.15 -29.56 6.74
C VAL A 361 -15.67 -29.19 6.93
N PRO A 362 -14.79 -30.16 7.22
CA PRO A 362 -13.35 -29.93 7.33
C PRO A 362 -12.71 -29.67 5.96
N VAL A 363 -11.54 -29.03 5.97
CA VAL A 363 -10.77 -28.69 4.76
C VAL A 363 -10.07 -29.92 4.16
N THR A 364 -10.82 -30.66 3.34
CA THR A 364 -10.31 -31.80 2.55
C THR A 364 -10.27 -31.46 1.05
N PRO A 365 -9.42 -32.11 0.24
CA PRO A 365 -9.39 -31.90 -1.22
C PRO A 365 -10.74 -32.14 -1.92
N LEU A 366 -11.57 -33.06 -1.40
CA LEU A 366 -12.92 -33.33 -1.89
C LEU A 366 -13.88 -32.18 -1.54
N ASN A 367 -13.90 -31.76 -0.27
CA ASN A 367 -14.76 -30.66 0.18
C ASN A 367 -14.40 -29.34 -0.54
N ILE A 368 -13.11 -29.06 -0.72
CA ILE A 368 -12.62 -27.90 -1.48
C ILE A 368 -12.99 -27.99 -2.97
N ARG A 369 -12.99 -29.17 -3.59
CA ARG A 369 -13.47 -29.37 -4.98
C ARG A 369 -14.96 -29.08 -5.10
N ASP A 370 -15.76 -29.56 -4.17
CA ASP A 370 -17.21 -29.50 -4.28
C ASP A 370 -17.79 -28.15 -3.80
N ALA A 371 -17.12 -27.47 -2.86
CA ALA A 371 -17.35 -26.06 -2.57
C ALA A 371 -17.10 -25.17 -3.80
N LYS A 372 -16.04 -25.46 -4.57
CA LYS A 372 -15.76 -24.75 -5.84
C LYS A 372 -16.88 -24.94 -6.87
N LYS A 373 -17.53 -26.10 -6.91
CA LYS A 373 -18.74 -26.31 -7.72
C LYS A 373 -19.90 -25.42 -7.24
N PHE A 374 -20.17 -25.39 -5.92
CA PHE A 374 -21.24 -24.55 -5.35
C PHE A 374 -21.03 -23.07 -5.66
N ILE A 375 -19.83 -22.52 -5.40
CA ILE A 375 -19.46 -21.14 -5.72
C ILE A 375 -19.61 -20.87 -7.23
N TYR A 376 -19.16 -21.80 -8.09
CA TYR A 376 -19.34 -21.65 -9.54
C TYR A 376 -20.82 -21.57 -9.95
N MET A 377 -21.68 -22.36 -9.31
CA MET A 377 -23.14 -22.41 -9.56
C MET A 377 -23.97 -21.27 -8.94
N MET A 378 -23.39 -20.36 -8.16
CA MET A 378 -24.12 -19.16 -7.69
C MET A 378 -24.56 -18.29 -8.88
N VAL A 379 -25.84 -17.91 -8.97
CA VAL A 379 -26.37 -17.04 -10.03
C VAL A 379 -27.14 -15.85 -9.41
N PRO A 380 -26.73 -14.60 -9.69
CA PRO A 380 -27.44 -13.40 -9.25
C PRO A 380 -28.91 -13.37 -9.70
N THR A 381 -29.86 -13.45 -8.76
CA THR A 381 -31.31 -13.50 -9.01
C THR A 381 -32.10 -12.99 -7.80
N GLY A 382 -33.20 -12.26 -8.04
CA GLY A 382 -34.13 -11.82 -6.98
C GLY A 382 -33.63 -10.63 -6.14
N GLY A 383 -34.34 -10.37 -5.04
CA GLY A 383 -33.98 -9.34 -4.03
C GLY A 383 -33.01 -9.84 -2.97
N THR A 384 -32.98 -9.19 -1.81
CA THR A 384 -31.90 -9.30 -0.83
C THR A 384 -32.46 -9.53 0.59
N ASN A 385 -32.39 -10.76 1.11
CA ASN A 385 -32.79 -11.12 2.47
C ASN A 385 -31.57 -11.23 3.41
N ILE A 386 -31.14 -10.08 3.93
CA ILE A 386 -30.00 -9.99 4.86
C ILE A 386 -30.29 -10.75 6.16
N ASP A 387 -31.46 -10.51 6.75
CA ASP A 387 -31.85 -11.07 8.05
C ASP A 387 -31.82 -12.60 8.03
N GLY A 388 -32.55 -13.23 7.12
CA GLY A 388 -32.58 -14.69 7.00
C GLY A 388 -31.23 -15.31 6.63
N GLY A 389 -30.40 -14.59 5.86
CA GLY A 389 -29.03 -15.03 5.55
C GLY A 389 -28.14 -15.07 6.80
N ILE A 390 -28.22 -14.03 7.64
CA ILE A 390 -27.51 -13.96 8.93
C ILE A 390 -28.05 -14.98 9.93
N GLN A 391 -29.39 -15.13 10.06
CA GLN A 391 -30.00 -16.16 10.92
C GLN A 391 -29.50 -17.55 10.52
N THR A 392 -29.61 -17.93 9.25
CA THR A 392 -29.18 -19.26 8.76
C THR A 392 -27.69 -19.53 9.00
N GLY A 393 -26.82 -18.51 8.84
CA GLY A 393 -25.39 -18.64 9.14
C GLY A 393 -25.10 -18.74 10.64
N SER A 394 -25.88 -18.04 11.46
CA SER A 394 -25.77 -18.05 12.92
C SER A 394 -26.26 -19.37 13.51
N ASP A 395 -27.36 -19.90 12.99
CA ASP A 395 -27.94 -21.20 13.37
C ASP A 395 -26.96 -22.33 13.07
N LEU A 396 -26.34 -22.33 11.89
CA LEU A 396 -25.39 -23.36 11.46
C LEU A 396 -24.08 -23.35 12.28
N LEU A 397 -23.60 -22.18 12.71
CA LEU A 397 -22.50 -22.10 13.68
C LEU A 397 -22.93 -22.52 15.09
N ARG A 398 -24.15 -22.16 15.52
CA ARG A 398 -24.68 -22.47 16.86
C ARG A 398 -24.99 -23.95 17.04
N GLU A 399 -25.49 -24.63 16.00
CA GLU A 399 -25.68 -26.08 15.94
C GLU A 399 -24.33 -26.80 16.06
N TYR A 400 -23.33 -26.41 15.23
CA TYR A 400 -21.98 -26.96 15.30
C TYR A 400 -21.34 -26.76 16.68
N LEU A 401 -21.34 -25.54 17.21
CA LEU A 401 -20.81 -25.21 18.55
C LEU A 401 -21.56 -25.86 19.72
N SER A 402 -22.70 -26.53 19.46
CA SER A 402 -23.43 -27.31 20.47
C SER A 402 -23.19 -28.82 20.33
N SER A 403 -22.40 -29.25 19.34
CA SER A 403 -22.03 -30.66 19.13
C SER A 403 -20.94 -31.11 20.11
N PRO A 404 -21.05 -32.31 20.72
CA PRO A 404 -20.03 -32.83 21.64
C PRO A 404 -18.68 -33.13 20.99
N ASP A 405 -18.63 -33.29 19.65
CA ASP A 405 -17.38 -33.52 18.89
C ASP A 405 -16.58 -32.23 18.62
N THR A 406 -17.03 -31.07 19.12
CA THR A 406 -16.37 -29.77 18.88
C THR A 406 -15.08 -29.68 19.69
N GLY A 407 -13.93 -29.61 19.00
CA GLY A 407 -12.63 -29.36 19.64
C GLY A 407 -12.65 -28.06 20.47
N PRO A 408 -12.17 -28.09 21.74
CA PRO A 408 -12.63 -27.17 22.79
C PRO A 408 -12.25 -25.71 22.61
N ASN A 409 -11.28 -25.39 21.75
CA ASN A 409 -10.82 -24.03 21.48
C ASN A 409 -10.62 -23.83 19.96
N SER A 410 -11.67 -23.41 19.27
CA SER A 410 -11.66 -23.04 17.85
C SER A 410 -12.40 -21.72 17.63
N VAL A 411 -11.91 -20.88 16.71
CA VAL A 411 -12.45 -19.53 16.48
C VAL A 411 -13.58 -19.56 15.47
N SER A 412 -14.81 -19.32 15.92
CA SER A 412 -15.99 -19.26 15.05
C SER A 412 -16.26 -17.83 14.54
N LEU A 413 -16.51 -17.69 13.23
CA LEU A 413 -16.81 -16.41 12.61
C LEU A 413 -17.69 -16.52 11.34
N ILE A 414 -18.50 -15.48 11.10
CA ILE A 414 -19.26 -15.29 9.86
C ILE A 414 -18.55 -14.22 9.02
N ILE A 415 -18.42 -14.46 7.72
CA ILE A 415 -18.05 -13.44 6.73
C ILE A 415 -19.28 -13.17 5.86
N PHE A 416 -19.95 -12.05 6.12
CA PHE A 416 -21.15 -11.60 5.42
C PHE A 416 -20.79 -10.58 4.34
N MET A 417 -21.32 -10.75 3.12
CA MET A 417 -21.06 -9.84 1.99
C MET A 417 -22.36 -9.46 1.26
N THR A 418 -22.57 -8.17 0.98
CA THR A 418 -23.68 -7.63 0.18
C THR A 418 -23.28 -6.41 -0.66
N ASP A 419 -24.02 -6.14 -1.73
CA ASP A 419 -23.91 -4.92 -2.54
C ASP A 419 -25.14 -4.00 -2.47
N GLY A 420 -26.12 -4.31 -1.60
CA GLY A 420 -27.39 -3.59 -1.53
C GLY A 420 -27.98 -3.44 -0.12
N ARG A 421 -29.28 -3.18 -0.08
CA ARG A 421 -30.10 -3.02 1.14
C ARG A 421 -31.01 -4.24 1.31
N PRO A 422 -31.48 -4.54 2.53
CA PRO A 422 -32.51 -5.55 2.70
C PRO A 422 -33.78 -5.14 1.93
N THR A 423 -34.32 -6.06 1.15
CA THR A 423 -35.51 -5.86 0.29
C THR A 423 -36.50 -7.02 0.34
N VAL A 424 -36.15 -8.11 1.03
CA VAL A 424 -36.98 -9.32 1.24
C VAL A 424 -36.76 -9.80 2.66
N GLY A 425 -37.80 -10.32 3.33
CA GLY A 425 -37.73 -10.66 4.76
C GLY A 425 -37.91 -9.42 5.65
N GLU A 426 -37.21 -9.34 6.77
CA GLU A 426 -37.15 -8.10 7.56
C GLU A 426 -36.20 -7.09 6.89
N ILE A 427 -36.66 -5.83 6.87
CA ILE A 427 -36.06 -4.71 6.14
C ILE A 427 -35.66 -3.58 7.11
N LYS A 428 -36.24 -3.52 8.30
CA LYS A 428 -35.95 -2.51 9.32
C LYS A 428 -34.59 -2.80 9.96
N SER A 429 -33.57 -1.99 9.66
CA SER A 429 -32.19 -2.16 10.17
C SER A 429 -32.12 -2.39 11.70
N THR A 430 -33.02 -1.79 12.49
CA THR A 430 -33.08 -2.01 13.96
C THR A 430 -33.57 -3.41 14.37
N ALA A 431 -34.48 -4.01 13.62
CA ALA A 431 -34.96 -5.37 13.87
C ALA A 431 -33.91 -6.39 13.45
N ILE A 432 -33.28 -6.20 12.28
CA ILE A 432 -32.19 -7.05 11.78
C ILE A 432 -31.04 -7.13 12.80
N LEU A 433 -30.64 -6.00 13.39
CA LEU A 433 -29.62 -5.96 14.46
C LEU A 433 -30.06 -6.75 15.71
N GLY A 434 -31.29 -6.56 16.17
CA GLY A 434 -31.86 -7.29 17.31
C GLY A 434 -31.92 -8.80 17.09
N ASN A 435 -32.39 -9.23 15.91
CA ASN A 435 -32.43 -10.63 15.48
C ASN A 435 -31.02 -11.21 15.41
N THR A 436 -30.07 -10.49 14.81
CA THR A 436 -28.67 -10.90 14.67
C THR A 436 -28.03 -11.15 16.03
N ARG A 437 -28.08 -10.17 16.93
CA ARG A 437 -27.53 -10.29 18.30
C ARG A 437 -28.14 -11.49 19.06
N SER A 438 -29.44 -11.71 18.90
CA SER A 438 -30.18 -12.82 19.55
C SER A 438 -29.81 -14.20 19.00
N ALA A 439 -29.34 -14.29 17.76
CA ALA A 439 -28.89 -15.53 17.13
C ALA A 439 -27.41 -15.85 17.38
N VAL A 440 -26.57 -14.81 17.52
CA VAL A 440 -25.12 -14.90 17.78
C VAL A 440 -24.81 -15.20 19.24
N GLN A 441 -25.49 -14.53 20.17
CA GLN A 441 -25.32 -14.72 21.63
C GLN A 441 -23.86 -14.62 22.10
N GLU A 442 -23.09 -13.72 21.48
CA GLU A 442 -21.66 -13.46 21.71
C GLU A 442 -20.71 -14.67 21.45
N LYS A 443 -21.22 -15.77 20.88
CA LYS A 443 -20.45 -17.02 20.65
C LYS A 443 -19.50 -16.99 19.44
N PHE A 444 -19.64 -16.03 18.53
CA PHE A 444 -18.84 -15.89 17.32
C PHE A 444 -18.90 -14.47 16.76
N CYS A 445 -17.90 -14.06 15.98
CA CYS A 445 -17.88 -12.71 15.41
C CYS A 445 -18.47 -12.64 14.00
N ILE A 446 -19.14 -11.53 13.68
CA ILE A 446 -19.64 -11.23 12.33
C ILE A 446 -18.76 -10.16 11.70
N PHE A 447 -18.12 -10.51 10.59
CA PHE A 447 -17.38 -9.59 9.72
C PHE A 447 -18.25 -9.25 8.52
N THR A 448 -18.50 -7.96 8.27
CA THR A 448 -19.41 -7.50 7.21
C THR A 448 -18.66 -6.81 6.07
N ILE A 449 -19.06 -7.04 4.83
CA ILE A 449 -18.41 -6.49 3.64
C ILE A 449 -19.46 -5.85 2.74
N GLY A 450 -19.41 -4.51 2.65
CA GLY A 450 -20.29 -3.72 1.80
C GLY A 450 -19.59 -3.35 0.49
N MET A 451 -20.21 -3.65 -0.65
CA MET A 451 -19.65 -3.40 -1.98
C MET A 451 -20.50 -2.37 -2.76
N GLY A 452 -19.85 -1.39 -3.38
CA GLY A 452 -20.53 -0.34 -4.15
C GLY A 452 -21.16 0.76 -3.28
N ASN A 453 -22.19 1.44 -3.80
CA ASN A 453 -22.76 2.63 -3.14
C ASN A 453 -24.18 2.45 -2.59
N ASP A 454 -24.90 1.39 -2.99
CA ASP A 454 -26.30 1.19 -2.63
C ASP A 454 -26.51 0.54 -1.25
N VAL A 455 -25.44 0.06 -0.61
CA VAL A 455 -25.43 -0.58 0.72
C VAL A 455 -25.89 0.36 1.87
N ASP A 456 -26.60 -0.17 2.87
CA ASP A 456 -26.77 0.53 4.16
C ASP A 456 -25.56 0.28 5.07
N TYR A 457 -24.49 1.03 4.84
CA TYR A 457 -23.24 0.92 5.58
C TYR A 457 -23.42 1.04 7.10
N ARG A 458 -24.44 1.76 7.59
CA ARG A 458 -24.72 1.91 9.03
C ARG A 458 -25.35 0.66 9.65
N LEU A 459 -26.04 -0.16 8.86
CA LEU A 459 -26.49 -1.49 9.28
C LEU A 459 -25.29 -2.44 9.35
N LEU A 460 -24.44 -2.47 8.32
CA LEU A 460 -23.29 -3.39 8.27
C LEU A 460 -22.21 -3.10 9.32
N ASP A 461 -21.83 -1.84 9.51
CA ASP A 461 -20.88 -1.40 10.53
C ASP A 461 -21.39 -1.77 11.93
N ARG A 462 -22.62 -1.37 12.25
CA ARG A 462 -23.23 -1.66 13.55
C ARG A 462 -23.40 -3.16 13.79
N MET A 463 -23.76 -3.94 12.77
CA MET A 463 -23.86 -5.40 12.86
C MET A 463 -22.53 -6.05 13.22
N ALA A 464 -21.42 -5.59 12.63
CA ALA A 464 -20.09 -6.12 12.98
C ALA A 464 -19.62 -5.65 14.37
N LEU A 465 -19.79 -4.36 14.68
CA LEU A 465 -19.38 -3.76 15.96
C LEU A 465 -20.13 -4.36 17.17
N GLU A 466 -21.41 -4.70 17.02
CA GLU A 466 -22.19 -5.39 18.06
C GLU A 466 -21.80 -6.86 18.23
N ASN A 467 -21.21 -7.50 17.21
CA ASN A 467 -20.88 -8.93 17.19
C ASN A 467 -19.37 -9.14 16.95
N CYS A 468 -18.55 -8.49 17.78
CA CYS A 468 -17.07 -8.59 17.90
C CYS A 468 -16.20 -8.53 16.62
N GLY A 469 -16.77 -8.23 15.46
CA GLY A 469 -16.06 -8.11 14.20
C GLY A 469 -15.81 -6.66 13.76
N MET A 470 -15.52 -6.50 12.48
CA MET A 470 -15.42 -5.20 11.83
C MET A 470 -16.04 -5.25 10.43
N MET A 471 -16.44 -4.09 9.92
CA MET A 471 -16.86 -3.93 8.53
C MET A 471 -15.66 -3.67 7.61
N ARG A 472 -15.82 -3.93 6.31
CA ARG A 472 -14.98 -3.41 5.24
C ARG A 472 -15.82 -2.88 4.08
N ARG A 473 -15.60 -1.62 3.67
CA ARG A 473 -16.11 -1.11 2.40
C ARG A 473 -15.24 -1.52 1.21
N ILE A 474 -15.89 -1.82 0.08
CA ILE A 474 -15.28 -2.08 -1.23
C ILE A 474 -15.90 -1.11 -2.26
N PRO A 475 -15.17 -0.09 -2.75
CA PRO A 475 -15.63 0.79 -3.83
C PRO A 475 -15.90 0.03 -5.13
N GLU A 476 -16.85 0.50 -5.93
CA GLU A 476 -17.27 -0.14 -7.19
C GLU A 476 -16.21 -0.09 -8.30
N ASP A 477 -15.31 0.90 -8.23
CA ASP A 477 -14.15 1.08 -9.11
C ASP A 477 -12.85 0.43 -8.57
N ALA A 478 -12.95 -0.31 -7.46
CA ALA A 478 -11.83 -1.05 -6.88
C ALA A 478 -11.77 -2.50 -7.36
N ASP A 479 -10.60 -3.14 -7.20
CA ASP A 479 -10.51 -4.57 -7.38
C ASP A 479 -11.07 -5.29 -6.14
N ALA A 480 -12.38 -5.52 -6.15
CA ALA A 480 -13.09 -6.26 -5.11
C ALA A 480 -12.45 -7.62 -4.80
N SER A 481 -11.82 -8.29 -5.78
CA SER A 481 -11.18 -9.59 -5.53
C SER A 481 -9.92 -9.43 -4.66
N ALA A 482 -9.10 -8.41 -4.95
CA ALA A 482 -7.92 -8.07 -4.16
C ALA A 482 -8.31 -7.53 -2.77
N MET A 483 -9.37 -6.73 -2.66
CA MET A 483 -9.85 -6.21 -1.36
C MET A 483 -10.45 -7.30 -0.48
N LEU A 484 -11.24 -8.22 -1.04
CA LEU A 484 -11.76 -9.39 -0.32
C LEU A 484 -10.62 -10.28 0.20
N LYS A 485 -9.59 -10.54 -0.63
CA LYS A 485 -8.43 -11.33 -0.19
C LYS A 485 -7.62 -10.59 0.88
N GLY A 486 -7.34 -9.30 0.69
CA GLY A 486 -6.62 -8.50 1.69
C GLY A 486 -7.34 -8.43 3.04
N PHE A 487 -8.67 -8.33 3.03
CA PHE A 487 -9.48 -8.42 4.24
C PHE A 487 -9.42 -9.80 4.89
N TYR A 488 -9.52 -10.88 4.11
CA TYR A 488 -9.35 -12.24 4.64
C TYR A 488 -7.93 -12.48 5.18
N ASP A 489 -6.90 -11.88 4.57
CA ASP A 489 -5.52 -11.97 5.05
C ASP A 489 -5.34 -11.27 6.42
N GLU A 490 -6.17 -10.26 6.74
CA GLU A 490 -6.20 -9.61 8.08
C GLU A 490 -6.84 -10.51 9.17
N ILE A 491 -7.76 -11.43 8.82
CA ILE A 491 -8.55 -12.23 9.80
C ILE A 491 -8.42 -13.77 9.68
N GLY A 492 -7.75 -14.29 8.66
CA GLY A 492 -7.70 -15.73 8.35
C GLY A 492 -6.83 -16.57 9.30
N THR A 493 -6.01 -15.91 10.13
CA THR A 493 -5.04 -16.53 11.04
C THR A 493 -5.22 -16.04 12.48
N PRO A 494 -6.28 -16.45 13.19
CA PRO A 494 -6.38 -16.24 14.63
C PRO A 494 -5.24 -16.95 15.36
N LEU A 495 -4.69 -16.30 16.39
CA LEU A 495 -3.63 -16.79 17.27
C LEU A 495 -4.06 -16.91 18.74
N LEU A 496 -5.05 -16.14 19.19
CA LEU A 496 -5.66 -16.24 20.52
C LEU A 496 -7.17 -15.99 20.45
N SER A 497 -7.90 -16.52 21.42
CA SER A 497 -9.31 -16.19 21.69
C SER A 497 -9.55 -15.97 23.19
N ASP A 498 -10.65 -15.29 23.55
CA ASP A 498 -11.00 -14.90 24.93
C ASP A 498 -9.82 -14.24 25.68
N ILE A 499 -9.23 -13.21 25.06
CA ILE A 499 -8.12 -12.45 25.63
C ILE A 499 -8.67 -11.47 26.65
N ARG A 500 -8.26 -11.60 27.91
CA ARG A 500 -8.58 -10.70 29.02
C ARG A 500 -7.28 -10.15 29.60
N ILE A 501 -7.24 -8.84 29.83
CA ILE A 501 -6.05 -8.13 30.28
C ILE A 501 -6.41 -7.35 31.53
N ASN A 502 -6.20 -8.00 32.68
CA ASN A 502 -6.57 -7.50 33.99
C ASN A 502 -5.43 -6.67 34.60
N TYR A 503 -5.79 -5.67 35.40
CA TYR A 503 -4.90 -4.79 36.14
C TYR A 503 -5.40 -4.72 37.59
N THR A 504 -4.53 -4.40 38.56
CA THR A 504 -4.97 -4.24 39.97
C THR A 504 -6.06 -3.17 40.08
N GLU A 505 -7.23 -3.51 40.63
CA GLU A 505 -8.37 -2.60 40.73
C GLU A 505 -8.03 -1.35 41.56
N ASP A 506 -7.34 -1.52 42.70
CA ASP A 506 -6.87 -0.41 43.55
C ASP A 506 -5.89 0.55 42.85
N SER A 507 -5.26 0.12 41.75
CA SER A 507 -4.23 0.89 41.03
C SER A 507 -4.74 1.63 39.80
N VAL A 508 -5.95 1.32 39.29
CA VAL A 508 -6.44 1.84 38.00
C VAL A 508 -7.85 2.43 38.12
N GLN A 509 -7.96 3.76 38.06
CA GLN A 509 -9.24 4.48 38.13
C GLN A 509 -10.14 4.21 36.92
N TYR A 510 -9.57 4.05 35.73
CA TYR A 510 -10.31 3.75 34.51
C TYR A 510 -9.41 3.06 33.49
N VAL A 511 -9.91 2.01 32.85
CA VAL A 511 -9.26 1.32 31.74
C VAL A 511 -10.22 1.22 30.56
N THR A 512 -9.70 1.33 29.34
CA THR A 512 -10.47 1.07 28.12
C THR A 512 -10.80 -0.43 27.96
N GLN A 513 -11.45 -0.80 26.86
CA GLN A 513 -11.66 -2.19 26.45
C GLN A 513 -10.42 -3.06 26.74
N HIS A 514 -10.61 -4.06 27.61
CA HIS A 514 -9.59 -5.00 28.07
C HIS A 514 -9.97 -6.48 27.82
N LEU A 515 -11.19 -6.70 27.32
CA LEU A 515 -11.71 -7.99 26.82
C LEU A 515 -11.73 -7.96 25.29
N PHE A 516 -11.09 -8.95 24.65
CA PHE A 516 -11.00 -9.08 23.20
C PHE A 516 -11.29 -10.54 22.79
N THR A 517 -12.31 -10.75 21.96
CA THR A 517 -12.75 -12.09 21.57
C THR A 517 -11.69 -12.86 20.77
N ASN A 518 -10.88 -12.15 19.96
CA ASN A 518 -9.89 -12.74 19.04
C ASN A 518 -8.65 -11.85 18.88
N TYR A 519 -7.48 -12.46 18.74
CA TYR A 519 -6.24 -11.83 18.26
C TYR A 519 -5.79 -12.49 16.96
N PHE A 520 -5.45 -11.70 15.93
CA PHE A 520 -5.08 -12.20 14.60
C PHE A 520 -3.59 -11.97 14.31
N ASN A 521 -2.99 -12.86 13.52
CA ASN A 521 -1.57 -12.76 13.19
C ASN A 521 -1.27 -11.44 12.45
N GLY A 522 -0.33 -10.66 12.99
CA GLY A 522 0.05 -9.37 12.41
C GLY A 522 -0.89 -8.21 12.78
N SER A 523 -1.87 -8.41 13.66
CA SER A 523 -2.57 -7.32 14.36
C SER A 523 -1.85 -6.92 15.66
N GLU A 524 -2.47 -6.03 16.43
CA GLU A 524 -2.06 -5.57 17.75
C GLU A 524 -3.30 -5.23 18.57
N ILE A 525 -3.24 -5.48 19.88
CA ILE A 525 -4.22 -4.99 20.85
C ILE A 525 -3.57 -3.79 21.57
N VAL A 526 -4.32 -2.69 21.70
CA VAL A 526 -3.88 -1.51 22.46
C VAL A 526 -4.93 -1.20 23.51
N ILE A 527 -4.49 -1.10 24.76
CA ILE A 527 -5.30 -0.72 25.93
C ILE A 527 -4.67 0.55 26.51
N ALA A 528 -5.48 1.45 27.03
CA ALA A 528 -4.98 2.56 27.85
C ALA A 528 -5.72 2.60 29.18
N GLY A 529 -5.04 3.09 30.22
CA GLY A 529 -5.64 3.30 31.53
C GLY A 529 -5.12 4.55 32.23
N LYS A 530 -5.87 4.95 33.26
CA LYS A 530 -5.54 6.02 34.18
C LYS A 530 -5.37 5.43 35.58
N LEU A 531 -4.26 5.74 36.23
CA LEU A 531 -3.92 5.26 37.57
C LEU A 531 -4.78 5.94 38.64
N THR A 532 -4.91 5.33 39.81
CA THR A 532 -5.67 5.90 40.95
C THR A 532 -4.92 7.03 41.65
N ASN A 533 -3.62 6.88 41.87
CA ASN A 533 -2.71 7.87 42.46
C ASN A 533 -1.28 7.64 41.96
N ASP A 534 -0.44 8.68 41.98
CA ASP A 534 1.01 8.58 41.69
C ASP A 534 1.82 7.82 42.77
N SER A 535 1.16 7.40 43.86
CA SER A 535 1.77 6.65 44.97
C SER A 535 1.82 5.13 44.76
N VAL A 536 1.40 4.61 43.61
CA VAL A 536 1.47 3.19 43.29
C VAL A 536 2.87 2.85 42.79
N GLU A 537 3.61 2.00 43.50
CA GLU A 537 4.98 1.62 43.10
C GLU A 537 5.01 0.65 41.91
N SER A 538 4.05 -0.28 41.85
CA SER A 538 3.97 -1.34 40.85
C SER A 538 2.55 -1.63 40.37
N LEU A 539 2.40 -1.84 39.07
CA LEU A 539 1.15 -2.27 38.43
C LEU A 539 1.20 -3.77 38.13
N HIS A 540 0.36 -4.57 38.79
CA HIS A 540 0.21 -5.98 38.42
C HIS A 540 -0.59 -6.07 37.12
N VAL A 541 -0.12 -6.87 36.16
CA VAL A 541 -0.81 -7.12 34.89
C VAL A 541 -0.92 -8.63 34.65
N GLN A 542 -2.15 -9.09 34.46
CA GLN A 542 -2.48 -10.49 34.15
C GLN A 542 -3.15 -10.56 32.77
N VAL A 543 -2.51 -11.23 31.82
CA VAL A 543 -3.08 -11.56 30.51
C VAL A 543 -3.51 -13.02 30.50
N THR A 544 -4.81 -13.29 30.38
CA THR A 544 -5.35 -14.64 30.16
C THR A 544 -5.89 -14.77 28.74
N ALA A 545 -5.62 -15.88 28.04
CA ALA A 545 -6.12 -16.15 26.70
C ALA A 545 -6.12 -17.64 26.35
N SER A 546 -6.97 -18.10 25.43
CA SER A 546 -6.95 -19.46 24.89
C SER A 546 -6.15 -19.57 23.58
N ASN A 547 -5.33 -20.61 23.45
CA ASN A 547 -4.65 -21.01 22.22
C ASN A 547 -4.72 -22.54 22.06
N ASN A 548 -5.58 -23.03 21.17
CA ASN A 548 -5.87 -24.48 21.05
C ASN A 548 -6.19 -25.05 22.46
N ASP A 549 -5.81 -26.28 22.77
CA ASP A 549 -6.11 -26.92 24.07
C ASP A 549 -5.32 -26.35 25.28
N LYS A 550 -4.79 -25.12 25.18
CA LYS A 550 -3.99 -24.47 26.23
C LYS A 550 -4.55 -23.11 26.59
N ASN A 551 -4.79 -22.92 27.88
CA ASN A 551 -4.93 -21.59 28.48
C ASN A 551 -3.54 -21.01 28.69
N ILE A 552 -3.31 -19.82 28.15
CA ILE A 552 -2.13 -18.98 28.36
C ILE A 552 -2.48 -18.01 29.49
N ILE A 553 -1.62 -17.97 30.50
CA ILE A 553 -1.63 -16.98 31.57
C ILE A 553 -0.24 -16.36 31.60
N LEU A 554 -0.18 -15.02 31.55
CA LEU A 554 1.06 -14.24 31.62
C LEU A 554 0.85 -13.18 32.69
N GLU A 555 1.63 -13.25 33.77
CA GLU A 555 1.53 -12.35 34.93
C GLU A 555 2.86 -11.65 35.14
N THR A 556 2.84 -10.35 35.45
CA THR A 556 4.04 -9.55 35.73
C THR A 556 3.69 -8.31 36.54
N ASP A 557 4.47 -8.05 37.59
CA ASP A 557 4.45 -6.79 38.33
C ASP A 557 5.40 -5.77 37.67
N ILE A 558 4.85 -4.62 37.28
CA ILE A 558 5.57 -3.62 36.49
C ILE A 558 5.97 -2.45 37.41
N PRO A 559 7.26 -2.22 37.68
CA PRO A 559 7.71 -1.07 38.48
C PRO A 559 7.43 0.24 37.71
N LEU A 560 6.38 0.95 38.13
CA LEU A 560 5.82 2.09 37.38
C LEU A 560 6.84 3.21 37.21
N ARG A 561 7.63 3.50 38.26
CA ARG A 561 8.65 4.54 38.22
C ARG A 561 9.76 4.28 37.19
N ASN A 562 10.10 3.01 36.95
CA ASN A 562 11.13 2.64 35.96
C ASN A 562 10.59 2.81 34.53
N ARG A 563 9.35 2.36 34.27
CA ARG A 563 8.71 2.58 32.95
C ARG A 563 8.45 4.06 32.70
N GLN A 564 8.09 4.85 33.71
CA GLN A 564 7.98 6.30 33.58
C GLN A 564 9.28 6.95 33.11
N ILE A 565 10.41 6.67 33.76
CA ILE A 565 11.72 7.22 33.37
C ILE A 565 12.11 6.77 31.93
N GLU A 566 11.76 5.55 31.54
CA GLU A 566 11.96 5.05 30.18
C GLU A 566 11.08 5.77 29.14
N THR A 567 9.81 6.04 29.46
CA THR A 567 8.89 6.81 28.61
C THR A 567 9.30 8.28 28.51
N GLU A 568 9.63 8.95 29.63
CA GLU A 568 10.16 10.33 29.68
C GLU A 568 11.40 10.51 28.80
N LYS A 569 12.29 9.51 28.78
CA LYS A 569 13.49 9.49 27.92
C LYS A 569 13.14 9.45 26.43
N HIS A 570 12.14 8.65 26.04
CA HIS A 570 11.69 8.57 24.64
C HIS A 570 10.92 9.82 24.20
N VAL A 571 10.10 10.42 25.08
CA VAL A 571 9.46 11.72 24.87
C VAL A 571 10.49 12.83 24.66
N ASN A 572 11.54 12.88 25.50
CA ASN A 572 12.64 13.82 25.32
C ASN A 572 13.41 13.59 24.01
N ALA A 573 13.60 12.33 23.58
CA ALA A 573 14.17 12.03 22.27
C ALA A 573 13.27 12.53 21.13
N ALA A 574 11.95 12.40 21.23
CA ALA A 574 11.00 12.96 20.27
C ALA A 574 11.03 14.50 20.23
N ARG A 575 11.09 15.16 21.39
CA ARG A 575 11.23 16.62 21.52
C ARG A 575 12.51 17.14 20.87
N VAL A 576 13.65 16.48 21.11
CA VAL A 576 14.93 16.79 20.47
C VAL A 576 14.90 16.48 18.97
N ALA A 577 14.25 15.40 18.55
CA ALA A 577 14.08 15.06 17.13
C ALA A 577 13.24 16.09 16.37
N MET A 578 12.16 16.61 16.98
CA MET A 578 11.35 17.70 16.42
C MET A 578 12.12 19.02 16.34
N ALA A 579 12.87 19.39 17.38
CA ALA A 579 13.67 20.61 17.40
C ALA A 579 14.82 20.62 16.37
N SER A 580 15.40 19.45 16.07
CA SER A 580 16.52 19.27 15.13
C SER A 580 16.06 18.97 13.69
N GLY A 581 14.96 19.61 13.25
CA GLY A 581 14.55 19.66 11.84
C GLY A 581 15.35 20.67 11.01
N PRO A 582 15.25 20.66 9.67
CA PRO A 582 15.88 21.68 8.82
C PRO A 582 15.33 23.08 9.13
N LYS A 583 16.22 24.05 9.42
CA LYS A 583 15.86 25.47 9.48
C LYS A 583 15.50 25.98 8.09
N THR A 584 14.28 25.71 7.64
CA THR A 584 13.75 26.35 6.44
C THR A 584 13.58 27.85 6.68
N PRO A 585 13.81 28.73 5.68
CA PRO A 585 13.61 30.19 5.81
C PRO A 585 12.12 30.55 5.74
N ALA A 586 11.27 29.80 6.46
CA ALA A 586 9.87 30.10 6.64
C ALA A 586 9.68 31.03 7.84
N SER A 587 8.65 31.88 7.77
CA SER A 587 8.19 32.72 8.88
C SER A 587 8.13 31.97 10.21
N GLY A 588 8.46 32.66 11.32
CA GLY A 588 8.56 32.08 12.67
C GLY A 588 7.33 31.33 13.18
N VAL A 589 6.17 31.53 12.55
CA VAL A 589 4.95 30.70 12.73
C VAL A 589 5.26 29.19 12.56
N THR A 590 6.15 28.82 11.64
CA THR A 590 6.54 27.41 11.41
C THR A 590 7.46 26.82 12.49
N HIS A 591 8.07 27.67 13.32
CA HIS A 591 8.78 27.32 14.55
C HIS A 591 7.78 27.15 15.70
N GLY A 592 6.80 28.06 15.83
CA GLY A 592 5.69 27.93 16.80
C GLY A 592 4.90 26.63 16.64
N LEU A 593 4.65 26.20 15.40
CA LEU A 593 4.07 24.88 15.09
C LEU A 593 4.89 23.69 15.65
N GLY A 594 6.22 23.81 15.72
CA GLY A 594 7.08 22.80 16.32
C GLY A 594 7.03 22.80 17.86
N ILE A 595 6.80 23.98 18.46
CA ILE A 595 6.62 24.11 19.93
C ILE A 595 5.27 23.53 20.35
N ALA A 596 4.19 23.80 19.61
CA ALA A 596 2.87 23.24 19.86
C ALA A 596 2.86 21.70 19.79
N LEU A 597 3.50 21.11 18.75
CA LEU A 597 3.71 19.66 18.65
C LEU A 597 4.62 19.11 19.77
N GLY A 598 5.55 19.92 20.29
CA GLY A 598 6.41 19.56 21.42
C GLY A 598 5.64 19.39 22.72
N SER A 599 4.78 20.36 23.06
CA SER A 599 3.94 20.26 24.27
C SER A 599 2.91 19.13 24.17
N ILE A 600 2.27 18.97 23.00
CA ILE A 600 1.33 17.86 22.75
C ILE A 600 1.99 16.47 22.87
N ALA A 601 3.30 16.39 22.59
CA ALA A 601 4.09 15.17 22.75
C ALA A 601 4.47 14.84 24.20
N GLU A 602 4.49 15.84 25.10
CA GLU A 602 4.79 15.64 26.52
C GLU A 602 3.63 14.92 27.25
N ASP A 603 2.39 15.08 26.77
CA ASP A 603 1.19 14.41 27.31
C ASP A 603 0.72 13.20 26.47
N PHE A 604 1.56 12.63 25.59
CA PHE A 604 1.07 11.69 24.57
C PHE A 604 0.34 10.44 25.13
N VAL A 605 0.75 9.95 26.30
CA VAL A 605 0.12 8.79 26.97
C VAL A 605 -1.32 9.12 27.39
N GLU A 606 -1.54 10.30 27.97
CA GLU A 606 -2.87 10.79 28.30
C GLU A 606 -3.70 11.04 27.02
N ARG A 607 -3.09 11.58 25.96
CA ARG A 607 -3.84 11.81 24.70
C ARG A 607 -4.26 10.51 24.02
N VAL A 608 -3.43 9.46 24.05
CA VAL A 608 -3.84 8.10 23.64
C VAL A 608 -4.97 7.57 24.52
N TRP A 609 -4.88 7.77 25.85
CA TRP A 609 -5.94 7.39 26.78
C TRP A 609 -7.27 8.08 26.47
N GLY A 610 -7.27 9.40 26.30
CA GLY A 610 -8.45 10.18 25.94
C GLY A 610 -9.02 9.77 24.58
N PHE A 611 -8.17 9.57 23.58
CA PHE A 611 -8.55 9.15 22.23
C PHE A 611 -9.19 7.75 22.20
N LEU A 612 -8.64 6.78 22.94
CA LEU A 612 -9.21 5.44 23.05
C LEU A 612 -10.50 5.45 23.89
N SER A 613 -10.54 6.20 24.99
CA SER A 613 -11.73 6.33 25.85
C SER A 613 -12.91 6.98 25.13
N VAL A 614 -12.67 7.99 24.28
CA VAL A 614 -13.68 8.56 23.37
C VAL A 614 -14.18 7.51 22.38
N LYS A 615 -13.28 6.73 21.76
CA LYS A 615 -13.67 5.65 20.83
C LYS A 615 -14.47 4.55 21.51
N ASP A 616 -14.11 4.19 22.74
CA ASP A 616 -14.79 3.15 23.49
C ASP A 616 -16.17 3.60 23.98
N GLY A 617 -16.31 4.85 24.44
CA GLY A 617 -17.62 5.44 24.72
C GLY A 617 -18.51 5.53 23.46
N LEU A 618 -17.95 5.90 22.31
CA LEU A 618 -18.67 5.93 21.02
C LEU A 618 -19.13 4.54 20.55
N ARG A 619 -18.34 3.49 20.80
CA ARG A 619 -18.69 2.07 20.55
C ARG A 619 -19.72 1.54 21.55
N SER A 620 -19.49 1.77 22.84
CA SER A 620 -20.38 1.33 23.92
C SER A 620 -21.78 1.91 23.75
N ARG A 621 -21.90 3.20 23.36
CA ARG A 621 -23.17 3.84 22.94
C ARG A 621 -23.93 3.10 21.83
N LEU A 622 -23.23 2.46 20.88
CA LEU A 622 -23.87 1.67 19.82
C LEU A 622 -24.37 0.34 20.36
N ARG A 623 -23.58 -0.32 21.22
CA ARG A 623 -23.90 -1.60 21.89
C ARG A 623 -24.98 -1.49 22.97
N SER A 624 -25.14 -0.32 23.60
CA SER A 624 -26.08 -0.06 24.71
C SER A 624 -27.46 -0.63 24.44
N GLN A 625 -28.00 -1.36 25.41
CA GLN A 625 -29.31 -1.99 25.31
C GLN A 625 -30.41 -1.00 25.71
N THR A 626 -30.26 -0.33 26.86
CA THR A 626 -31.23 0.70 27.30
C THR A 626 -30.96 2.08 26.70
N SER A 627 -31.97 2.95 26.77
CA SER A 627 -31.83 4.38 26.48
C SER A 627 -30.92 5.09 27.48
N LYS A 628 -30.91 4.65 28.75
CA LYS A 628 -30.12 5.24 29.84
C LYS A 628 -28.63 5.03 29.62
N GLU A 629 -28.17 3.77 29.50
CA GLU A 629 -26.77 3.44 29.15
C GLU A 629 -26.29 4.27 27.95
N ARG A 630 -27.12 4.34 26.90
CA ARG A 630 -26.80 5.04 25.67
C ARG A 630 -26.60 6.54 25.91
N GLU A 631 -27.41 7.16 26.75
CA GLU A 631 -27.28 8.58 27.08
C GLU A 631 -26.09 8.84 28.03
N ASP A 632 -25.81 7.94 28.95
CA ASP A 632 -24.69 8.07 29.89
C ASP A 632 -23.34 7.91 29.15
N HIS A 633 -23.22 6.96 28.21
CA HIS A 633 -22.08 6.90 27.29
C HIS A 633 -22.00 8.09 26.32
N ILE A 634 -23.13 8.69 25.91
CA ILE A 634 -23.13 9.95 25.14
C ILE A 634 -22.52 11.07 25.99
N LYS A 635 -22.93 11.23 27.24
CA LYS A 635 -22.41 12.26 28.16
C LYS A 635 -20.90 12.05 28.38
N GLN A 636 -20.49 10.84 28.73
CA GLN A 636 -19.08 10.48 28.92
C GLN A 636 -18.22 10.78 27.68
N ALA A 637 -18.61 10.25 26.51
CA ALA A 637 -17.86 10.45 25.28
C ALA A 637 -17.86 11.91 24.80
N THR A 638 -18.93 12.68 25.06
CA THR A 638 -18.97 14.12 24.78
C THR A 638 -18.02 14.88 25.70
N ASN A 639 -18.08 14.65 27.01
CA ASN A 639 -17.21 15.33 27.98
C ASN A 639 -15.72 15.06 27.70
N LEU A 640 -15.35 13.81 27.39
CA LEU A 640 -13.98 13.46 26.97
C LEU A 640 -13.61 14.12 25.62
N SER A 641 -14.54 14.19 24.66
CA SER A 641 -14.31 14.90 23.38
C SER A 641 -14.03 16.38 23.60
N LEU A 642 -14.72 17.05 24.53
CA LEU A 642 -14.47 18.45 24.88
C LEU A 642 -13.11 18.60 25.59
N THR A 643 -12.84 17.76 26.59
CA THR A 643 -11.60 17.79 27.40
C THR A 643 -10.35 17.72 26.52
N TYR A 644 -10.33 16.80 25.55
CA TYR A 644 -9.19 16.63 24.63
C TYR A 644 -9.30 17.44 23.32
N ASN A 645 -10.33 18.29 23.20
CA ASN A 645 -10.68 19.11 22.02
C ASN A 645 -10.90 18.31 20.72
N PHE A 646 -11.35 17.05 20.82
CA PHE A 646 -11.61 16.21 19.64
C PHE A 646 -12.94 16.56 18.95
N LEU A 647 -12.87 16.83 17.65
CA LEU A 647 -14.02 16.82 16.75
C LEU A 647 -14.48 15.37 16.51
N THR A 648 -15.66 15.03 17.01
CA THR A 648 -16.26 13.68 16.94
C THR A 648 -17.72 13.76 16.47
N PRO A 649 -18.40 12.62 16.22
CA PRO A 649 -19.83 12.61 15.88
C PRO A 649 -20.75 13.24 16.94
N LEU A 650 -20.26 13.49 18.16
CA LEU A 650 -21.00 14.10 19.28
C LEU A 650 -20.64 15.58 19.53
N THR A 651 -19.60 16.11 18.88
CA THR A 651 -19.21 17.54 18.97
C THR A 651 -19.36 18.25 17.62
N ASN A 652 -19.18 19.56 17.63
CA ASN A 652 -19.03 20.42 16.46
C ASN A 652 -17.81 21.32 16.68
N MET A 653 -17.07 21.60 15.61
CA MET A 653 -16.00 22.61 15.63
C MET A 653 -16.56 23.92 15.07
N VAL A 654 -16.45 25.00 15.84
CA VAL A 654 -16.95 26.35 15.49
C VAL A 654 -15.77 27.30 15.44
N VAL A 655 -15.61 28.04 14.34
CA VAL A 655 -14.62 29.12 14.23
C VAL A 655 -15.30 30.42 14.63
N GLU A 656 -14.83 31.03 15.72
CA GLU A 656 -15.43 32.24 16.26
C GLU A 656 -15.02 33.47 15.44
N LYS A 657 -15.86 34.52 15.46
CA LYS A 657 -15.43 35.84 14.97
C LYS A 657 -14.56 36.48 16.07
N PRO A 658 -13.38 37.02 15.75
CA PRO A 658 -12.52 37.61 16.77
C PRO A 658 -13.20 38.77 17.47
N GLU A 659 -13.20 38.72 18.79
CA GLU A 659 -13.28 39.94 19.60
C GLU A 659 -12.04 40.79 19.29
N VAL A 660 -12.27 42.07 19.01
CA VAL A 660 -11.21 43.00 18.62
C VAL A 660 -10.91 43.90 19.81
N LEU A 661 -9.72 43.76 20.39
CA LEU A 661 -9.20 44.75 21.33
C LEU A 661 -9.13 46.12 20.62
N ALA A 662 -9.66 47.16 21.28
CA ALA A 662 -9.99 48.42 20.64
C ALA A 662 -8.78 49.25 20.17
N ASP A 663 -7.55 48.85 20.53
CA ASP A 663 -6.29 49.50 20.14
C ASP A 663 -5.71 48.99 18.79
N GLY A 664 -6.23 47.88 18.25
CA GLY A 664 -5.77 47.32 16.98
C GLY A 664 -4.39 46.65 17.02
N THR A 665 -3.84 46.37 18.21
CA THR A 665 -2.57 45.65 18.36
C THR A 665 -2.72 44.13 18.13
N MET A 666 -1.61 43.46 17.85
CA MET A 666 -1.56 42.00 17.73
C MET A 666 -1.59 41.37 19.12
N ALA A 667 -2.61 40.57 19.42
CA ALA A 667 -2.65 39.79 20.66
C ALA A 667 -1.40 38.88 20.77
N PRO A 668 -0.70 38.85 21.93
CA PRO A 668 0.46 37.99 22.12
C PRO A 668 0.08 36.51 22.09
N THR A 669 0.99 35.65 21.65
CA THR A 669 0.73 34.20 21.53
C THR A 669 0.61 33.57 22.92
N PRO A 670 -0.55 32.97 23.29
CA PRO A 670 -0.73 32.38 24.62
C PRO A 670 0.22 31.20 24.87
N THR A 671 0.62 31.03 26.12
CA THR A 671 1.52 29.96 26.57
C THR A 671 1.01 29.39 27.89
N SER A 672 1.05 28.05 28.06
CA SER A 672 0.77 27.31 29.31
C SER A 672 -0.73 27.20 29.73
N PRO A 673 -1.12 26.51 30.83
CA PRO A 673 -2.02 25.35 30.76
C PRO A 673 -3.38 25.57 31.48
N PRO A 674 -4.30 24.58 31.50
CA PRO A 674 -5.64 24.76 32.10
C PRO A 674 -5.63 24.80 33.64
N SER A 675 -6.46 25.69 34.20
CA SER A 675 -6.87 25.70 35.61
C SER A 675 -8.38 25.51 35.76
N SER A 676 -8.80 24.88 36.86
CA SER A 676 -10.20 24.53 37.18
C SER A 676 -11.12 25.71 37.52
N GLY A 677 -12.43 25.60 37.24
CA GLY A 677 -13.46 26.39 37.95
C GLY A 677 -14.79 26.62 37.23
N ASP A 678 -15.83 25.90 37.65
CA ASP A 678 -17.21 26.35 37.93
C ASP A 678 -18.08 27.18 36.93
N ALA A 679 -19.06 26.47 36.36
CA ALA A 679 -20.51 26.64 36.63
C ALA A 679 -21.40 27.74 35.96
N VAL A 680 -22.33 27.24 35.11
CA VAL A 680 -23.82 27.37 35.24
C VAL A 680 -24.60 28.61 34.71
N SER A 681 -25.68 28.31 33.94
CA SER A 681 -26.95 29.09 33.71
C SER A 681 -26.97 30.28 32.70
N THR A 682 -28.06 30.66 32.00
CA THR A 682 -29.40 30.03 31.71
C THR A 682 -30.18 30.73 30.56
N VAL A 683 -31.16 30.01 29.96
CA VAL A 683 -32.49 30.49 29.46
C VAL A 683 -32.62 31.16 28.06
N ASN A 684 -33.87 31.10 27.57
CA ASN A 684 -34.48 31.50 26.28
C ASN A 684 -34.52 33.04 26.05
N GLU A 685 -35.13 33.68 25.03
CA GLU A 685 -36.36 33.36 24.26
C GLU A 685 -36.52 34.14 22.92
N LEU A 686 -37.65 33.96 22.20
CA LEU A 686 -37.99 34.49 20.86
C LEU A 686 -39.27 35.38 20.91
N PRO A 687 -39.42 36.39 20.02
CA PRO A 687 -40.22 36.25 18.77
C PRO A 687 -39.58 37.04 17.57
N SER A 688 -40.20 37.54 16.49
CA SER A 688 -41.60 37.66 15.96
C SER A 688 -41.59 37.81 14.42
N ASP A 689 -42.77 37.75 13.77
CA ASP A 689 -43.00 37.78 12.30
C ASP A 689 -43.44 39.15 11.71
N ALA A 690 -43.42 39.29 10.36
CA ALA A 690 -44.45 39.92 9.49
C ALA A 690 -44.01 40.12 8.00
N GLU A 691 -44.87 39.71 7.03
CA GLU A 691 -45.41 40.44 5.83
C GLU A 691 -44.50 41.29 4.86
N ASP A 692 -44.74 41.43 3.53
CA ASP A 692 -45.64 40.77 2.55
C ASP A 692 -45.27 41.00 1.03
N GLU A 693 -46.01 40.34 0.12
CA GLU A 693 -46.35 40.59 -1.32
C GLU A 693 -45.31 40.66 -2.50
N GLU A 694 -45.83 40.55 -3.74
CA GLU A 694 -45.18 40.46 -5.07
C GLU A 694 -45.99 41.28 -6.12
N PRO A 695 -45.48 41.67 -7.33
CA PRO A 695 -46.09 41.06 -8.55
C PRO A 695 -45.26 41.00 -9.87
N GLN A 696 -45.45 39.90 -10.61
CA GLN A 696 -45.70 39.77 -12.09
C GLN A 696 -44.70 40.19 -13.22
N ARG A 697 -44.34 39.18 -14.06
CA ARG A 697 -44.37 39.08 -15.56
C ARG A 697 -43.57 40.09 -16.45
N ASP A 698 -43.23 39.85 -17.73
CA ASP A 698 -43.73 38.86 -18.72
C ASP A 698 -42.75 38.45 -19.87
N ASN A 699 -43.04 37.31 -20.52
CA ASN A 699 -42.81 36.92 -21.95
C ASN A 699 -41.60 37.42 -22.81
N LYS A 700 -40.73 36.50 -23.30
CA LYS A 700 -40.80 35.89 -24.68
C LYS A 700 -39.58 35.02 -25.10
N LYS A 701 -39.79 34.21 -26.15
CA LYS A 701 -38.80 33.39 -26.89
C LYS A 701 -39.16 33.41 -28.39
N PRO A 702 -38.21 33.16 -29.32
CA PRO A 702 -38.40 32.06 -30.29
C PRO A 702 -37.11 31.28 -30.61
N SER A 703 -37.12 30.45 -31.66
CA SER A 703 -36.17 29.33 -31.87
C SER A 703 -35.92 28.94 -33.34
N SER A 704 -34.69 28.53 -33.67
CA SER A 704 -34.30 27.71 -34.85
C SER A 704 -32.75 27.51 -34.85
N GLN A 705 -32.11 26.60 -35.60
CA GLN A 705 -32.37 25.18 -35.90
C GLN A 705 -31.02 24.49 -36.31
N ASN A 706 -31.02 23.17 -36.49
CA ASN A 706 -29.84 22.31 -36.74
C ASN A 706 -29.04 22.62 -38.03
N LEU A 707 -27.76 22.20 -38.07
CA LEU A 707 -27.21 21.36 -39.17
C LEU A 707 -25.86 20.71 -38.79
N SER A 708 -25.27 19.88 -39.66
CA SER A 708 -24.37 18.76 -39.27
C SER A 708 -23.24 18.42 -40.26
N LEU A 709 -22.38 17.47 -39.83
CA LEU A 709 -21.39 16.68 -40.60
C LEU A 709 -20.09 17.35 -41.10
N GLY A 710 -18.97 16.61 -40.97
CA GLY A 710 -17.64 16.99 -41.50
C GLY A 710 -16.52 16.06 -41.03
N ASN A 711 -16.06 15.14 -41.89
CA ASN A 711 -15.09 14.09 -41.56
C ASN A 711 -13.84 14.21 -42.47
N LYS A 712 -12.60 14.16 -41.95
CA LYS A 712 -11.39 13.65 -42.65
C LYS A 712 -10.09 13.61 -41.81
N ILE A 713 -9.04 13.00 -42.37
CA ILE A 713 -7.84 12.45 -41.72
C ILE A 713 -6.56 13.13 -42.24
N GLY A 714 -5.52 13.26 -41.40
CA GLY A 714 -4.16 13.74 -41.77
C GLY A 714 -3.02 12.95 -41.09
N LYS A 715 -1.79 12.96 -41.65
CA LYS A 715 -0.69 12.02 -41.32
C LYS A 715 0.45 12.59 -40.44
N VAL A 716 0.87 11.73 -39.50
CA VAL A 716 2.24 11.36 -39.06
C VAL A 716 3.47 12.04 -39.72
N GLU A 717 4.40 12.54 -38.89
CA GLU A 717 5.87 12.24 -38.85
C GLU A 717 6.44 12.70 -37.48
N ARG A 718 7.11 11.89 -36.64
CA ARG A 718 8.46 11.23 -36.61
C ARG A 718 9.46 11.95 -35.69
N ARG A 719 10.28 11.15 -34.96
CA ARG A 719 11.37 11.55 -34.02
C ARG A 719 12.68 10.84 -34.44
N PRO A 720 13.84 11.35 -34.01
CA PRO A 720 14.71 10.58 -33.08
C PRO A 720 15.07 11.38 -31.78
N ASP A 721 15.68 10.83 -30.72
CA ASP A 721 15.92 9.43 -30.36
C ASP A 721 16.05 9.19 -28.83
N LYS A 722 16.35 7.94 -28.42
CA LYS A 722 16.64 7.49 -27.04
C LYS A 722 18.04 6.86 -26.92
N LYS A 723 18.47 6.53 -25.69
CA LYS A 723 19.41 5.43 -25.41
C LYS A 723 18.72 4.32 -24.61
N SER A 724 19.20 3.08 -24.75
CA SER A 724 18.58 1.85 -24.25
C SER A 724 19.60 0.92 -23.60
N ILE A 725 19.12 -0.08 -22.84
CA ILE A 725 19.93 -1.19 -22.34
C ILE A 725 20.32 -2.10 -23.52
N THR A 726 21.57 -2.55 -23.55
CA THR A 726 22.08 -3.48 -24.57
C THR A 726 22.00 -4.92 -24.04
N VAL A 727 21.21 -5.76 -24.71
CA VAL A 727 21.14 -7.21 -24.49
C VAL A 727 21.85 -7.87 -25.68
N SER A 728 22.57 -8.99 -25.49
CA SER A 728 23.16 -9.73 -26.62
C SER A 728 22.05 -10.28 -27.54
N LYS A 729 22.34 -10.47 -28.83
CA LYS A 729 21.34 -10.98 -29.78
C LYS A 729 21.18 -12.52 -29.71
N THR A 730 22.04 -13.23 -28.97
CA THR A 730 22.01 -14.69 -28.85
C THR A 730 20.76 -15.14 -28.07
N SER A 731 19.81 -15.73 -28.79
CA SER A 731 18.43 -15.91 -28.34
C SER A 731 17.65 -16.97 -29.14
N ALA A 732 16.52 -17.40 -28.57
CA ALA A 732 15.49 -18.18 -29.24
C ALA A 732 14.11 -17.57 -28.95
N ASP A 733 13.41 -17.07 -29.97
CA ASP A 733 12.10 -16.42 -29.87
C ASP A 733 11.21 -16.86 -31.05
N GLY A 734 9.94 -17.16 -30.80
CA GLY A 734 9.04 -17.73 -31.80
C GLY A 734 9.23 -19.24 -32.07
N ASP A 735 9.28 -19.64 -33.35
CA ASP A 735 8.76 -20.93 -33.83
C ASP A 735 9.80 -21.93 -34.40
N PRO A 736 10.49 -22.70 -33.53
CA PRO A 736 11.51 -22.12 -32.67
C PRO A 736 12.61 -21.52 -33.58
N HIS A 737 12.77 -20.21 -33.51
CA HIS A 737 13.74 -19.48 -34.32
C HIS A 737 14.87 -19.00 -33.43
N PHE A 738 16.08 -19.42 -33.80
CA PHE A 738 17.31 -19.11 -33.09
C PHE A 738 18.03 -17.98 -33.81
N VAL A 739 18.61 -17.07 -33.03
CA VAL A 739 19.54 -16.04 -33.49
C VAL A 739 20.78 -16.19 -32.63
N VAL A 740 21.95 -16.26 -33.26
CA VAL A 740 23.24 -16.39 -32.58
C VAL A 740 24.17 -15.27 -33.04
N GLU A 741 24.80 -14.61 -32.09
CA GLU A 741 25.76 -13.54 -32.30
C GLU A 741 27.15 -14.07 -31.97
N PHE A 742 28.03 -14.05 -32.96
CA PHE A 742 29.44 -14.42 -32.83
C PHE A 742 30.21 -13.17 -32.41
N PRO A 743 30.58 -12.99 -31.12
CA PRO A 743 30.98 -11.68 -30.62
C PRO A 743 32.33 -11.21 -31.18
N MET A 744 33.22 -12.18 -31.46
CA MET A 744 34.57 -11.94 -31.99
C MET A 744 34.50 -11.52 -33.46
N SER A 745 33.83 -12.31 -34.30
CA SER A 745 33.64 -12.01 -35.73
C SER A 745 32.58 -10.93 -36.04
N LYS A 746 31.83 -10.47 -35.03
CA LYS A 746 30.72 -9.49 -35.12
C LYS A 746 29.59 -9.88 -36.09
N LEU A 747 29.48 -11.17 -36.43
CA LEU A 747 28.45 -11.69 -37.31
C LEU A 747 27.22 -12.15 -36.51
N THR A 748 26.05 -12.05 -37.14
CA THR A 748 24.80 -12.55 -36.57
C THR A 748 24.17 -13.54 -37.56
N VAL A 749 23.94 -14.75 -37.10
CA VAL A 749 23.40 -15.88 -37.86
C VAL A 749 22.05 -16.25 -37.27
N CYS A 750 21.15 -16.77 -38.09
CA CYS A 750 19.84 -17.21 -37.62
C CYS A 750 19.45 -18.53 -38.28
N PHE A 751 18.78 -19.39 -37.54
CA PHE A 751 18.40 -20.72 -37.99
C PHE A 751 17.09 -21.18 -37.36
N ASN A 752 16.53 -22.26 -37.91
CA ASN A 752 15.32 -22.89 -37.43
C ASN A 752 15.64 -24.35 -37.09
N ILE A 753 14.96 -24.88 -36.07
CA ILE A 753 14.94 -26.31 -35.77
C ILE A 753 13.49 -26.78 -35.79
N ASN A 754 13.17 -27.80 -36.57
CA ASN A 754 11.81 -28.30 -36.75
C ASN A 754 11.44 -29.36 -35.70
N GLY A 755 11.60 -29.02 -34.43
CA GLY A 755 11.37 -29.94 -33.32
C GLY A 755 9.89 -30.22 -33.03
N GLU A 756 9.58 -31.42 -32.57
CA GLU A 756 8.20 -31.88 -32.31
C GLU A 756 7.64 -31.42 -30.94
N PRO A 757 6.30 -31.34 -30.80
CA PRO A 757 5.66 -31.03 -29.52
C PRO A 757 6.03 -32.04 -28.43
N GLY A 758 6.59 -31.58 -27.32
CA GLY A 758 6.99 -32.40 -26.18
C GLY A 758 8.49 -32.64 -26.06
N HIS A 759 9.27 -32.45 -27.13
CA HIS A 759 10.74 -32.56 -27.10
C HIS A 759 11.36 -31.54 -26.15
N ILE A 760 12.47 -31.91 -25.50
CA ILE A 760 13.22 -31.08 -24.55
C ILE A 760 14.61 -30.83 -25.11
N LEU A 761 15.03 -29.57 -25.22
CA LEU A 761 16.28 -29.18 -25.89
C LEU A 761 17.30 -28.57 -24.92
N ARG A 762 18.55 -29.06 -24.96
CA ARG A 762 19.70 -28.48 -24.24
C ARG A 762 20.15 -27.19 -24.94
N LEU A 763 19.76 -26.04 -24.38
CA LEU A 763 20.06 -24.71 -24.93
C LEU A 763 21.48 -24.24 -24.57
N VAL A 764 21.88 -24.49 -23.32
CA VAL A 764 23.20 -24.12 -22.75
C VAL A 764 23.63 -25.25 -21.82
N SER A 765 24.91 -25.65 -21.84
CA SER A 765 25.48 -26.68 -20.98
C SER A 765 26.92 -26.33 -20.62
N ASP A 766 27.17 -25.99 -19.36
CA ASP A 766 28.47 -25.58 -18.81
C ASP A 766 28.63 -26.06 -17.35
N HIS A 767 27.94 -27.16 -17.00
CA HIS A 767 27.78 -27.65 -15.63
C HIS A 767 29.08 -28.10 -14.96
N LYS A 768 30.10 -28.48 -15.73
CA LYS A 768 31.42 -28.87 -15.19
C LYS A 768 32.26 -27.68 -14.73
N ASN A 769 31.99 -26.47 -15.25
CA ASN A 769 32.86 -25.32 -15.09
C ASN A 769 32.17 -24.16 -14.36
N SER A 770 31.01 -23.68 -14.84
CA SER A 770 30.20 -22.66 -14.15
C SER A 770 29.05 -23.25 -13.33
N GLY A 771 28.80 -24.56 -13.45
CA GLY A 771 27.67 -25.23 -12.81
C GLY A 771 26.33 -25.07 -13.55
N VAL A 772 26.27 -24.35 -14.67
CA VAL A 772 25.01 -23.95 -15.33
C VAL A 772 24.57 -24.92 -16.43
N THR A 773 23.29 -25.33 -16.40
CA THR A 773 22.59 -26.01 -17.51
C THR A 773 21.25 -25.33 -17.80
N VAL A 774 20.87 -25.21 -19.07
CA VAL A 774 19.56 -24.69 -19.49
C VAL A 774 18.89 -25.64 -20.49
N ASN A 775 17.68 -26.08 -20.15
CA ASN A 775 16.82 -26.93 -21.00
C ASN A 775 15.50 -26.23 -21.32
N GLY A 776 14.91 -26.51 -22.49
CA GLY A 776 13.61 -25.94 -22.90
C GLY A 776 12.68 -26.96 -23.56
N LYS A 777 11.41 -27.04 -23.11
CA LYS A 777 10.40 -27.97 -23.64
C LYS A 777 9.52 -27.32 -24.70
N LEU A 778 9.35 -27.98 -25.84
CA LEU A 778 8.49 -27.53 -26.94
C LEU A 778 7.00 -27.86 -26.72
N ILE A 779 6.12 -26.95 -27.14
CA ILE A 779 4.67 -27.15 -27.26
C ILE A 779 4.20 -26.79 -28.68
N GLY A 780 3.26 -27.58 -29.21
CA GLY A 780 2.71 -27.40 -30.55
C GLY A 780 1.54 -26.42 -30.63
N ALA A 781 1.45 -25.70 -31.74
CA ALA A 781 0.27 -24.96 -32.19
C ALA A 781 -0.02 -25.28 -33.66
N PRO A 782 -1.30 -25.35 -34.10
CA PRO A 782 -1.66 -25.37 -35.51
C PRO A 782 -0.97 -24.25 -36.30
N ALA A 783 -0.71 -24.46 -37.58
CA ALA A 783 -0.23 -23.39 -38.43
C ALA A 783 -1.38 -22.45 -38.87
N PRO A 784 -1.14 -21.14 -39.08
CA PRO A 784 -2.15 -20.24 -39.62
C PRO A 784 -2.48 -20.57 -41.08
N PRO A 785 -3.69 -20.22 -41.58
CA PRO A 785 -4.07 -20.42 -42.97
C PRO A 785 -3.05 -19.85 -43.96
N GLY A 786 -2.74 -20.60 -45.03
CA GLY A 786 -1.72 -20.22 -46.02
C GLY A 786 -0.26 -20.48 -45.60
N SER A 787 0.00 -21.12 -44.46
CA SER A 787 1.36 -21.47 -44.04
C SER A 787 1.88 -22.75 -44.70
N HIS A 788 3.14 -22.72 -45.19
CA HIS A 788 3.83 -23.92 -45.69
C HIS A 788 4.24 -24.91 -44.58
N LYS A 789 4.30 -24.50 -43.31
CA LYS A 789 4.47 -25.42 -42.16
C LYS A 789 3.12 -26.06 -41.82
N LYS A 790 3.08 -27.37 -41.54
CA LYS A 790 1.88 -28.05 -41.01
C LYS A 790 1.56 -27.64 -39.56
N GLN A 791 2.58 -27.48 -38.73
CA GLN A 791 2.48 -27.15 -37.31
C GLN A 791 3.62 -26.20 -36.90
N ARG A 792 3.46 -25.50 -35.79
CA ARG A 792 4.46 -24.63 -35.16
C ARG A 792 4.82 -25.12 -33.76
N THR A 793 6.05 -24.91 -33.31
CA THR A 793 6.51 -25.31 -31.97
C THR A 793 7.23 -24.17 -31.25
N TYR A 794 6.91 -23.97 -29.97
CA TYR A 794 7.39 -22.86 -29.13
C TYR A 794 7.82 -23.39 -27.75
N PHE A 795 8.63 -22.67 -26.98
CA PHE A 795 8.98 -23.11 -25.62
C PHE A 795 7.83 -22.89 -24.62
N SER A 796 7.36 -23.96 -23.96
CA SER A 796 6.34 -23.91 -22.90
C SER A 796 6.93 -23.83 -21.50
N THR A 797 8.15 -24.32 -21.33
CA THR A 797 8.87 -24.40 -20.06
C THR A 797 10.35 -24.27 -20.35
N ILE A 798 11.05 -23.46 -19.57
CA ILE A 798 12.51 -23.36 -19.58
C ILE A 798 12.99 -23.63 -18.17
N THR A 799 13.93 -24.56 -18.01
CA THR A 799 14.61 -24.82 -16.74
C THR A 799 16.04 -24.34 -16.81
N ILE A 800 16.49 -23.69 -15.72
CA ILE A 800 17.89 -23.34 -15.48
C ILE A 800 18.29 -24.09 -14.21
N VAL A 801 19.27 -24.98 -14.32
CA VAL A 801 19.85 -25.71 -13.18
C VAL A 801 21.25 -25.16 -12.92
N VAL A 802 21.59 -25.00 -11.64
CA VAL A 802 22.89 -24.55 -11.17
C VAL A 802 23.37 -25.54 -10.12
N ASP A 803 24.36 -26.36 -10.48
CA ASP A 803 24.83 -27.46 -9.61
C ASP A 803 25.89 -27.00 -8.58
N LEU A 804 26.55 -25.86 -8.80
CA LEU A 804 27.65 -25.32 -7.97
C LEU A 804 27.33 -23.92 -7.39
N PRO A 805 27.73 -23.61 -6.13
CA PRO A 805 28.35 -24.49 -5.12
C PRO A 805 27.33 -25.34 -4.35
N LYS A 806 26.03 -25.16 -4.61
CA LYS A 806 24.94 -26.03 -4.14
C LYS A 806 23.89 -26.14 -5.24
N ARG A 807 23.38 -27.36 -5.45
CA ARG A 807 22.36 -27.64 -6.45
C ARG A 807 21.07 -26.87 -6.18
N ALA A 808 20.70 -26.01 -7.13
CA ALA A 808 19.46 -25.24 -7.15
C ALA A 808 18.90 -25.23 -8.58
N TYR A 809 17.59 -25.03 -8.72
CA TYR A 809 16.97 -24.95 -10.04
C TYR A 809 15.84 -23.93 -10.12
N ILE A 810 15.60 -23.46 -11.35
CA ILE A 810 14.53 -22.54 -11.69
C ILE A 810 13.71 -23.16 -12.82
N GLU A 811 12.40 -23.30 -12.65
CA GLU A 811 11.45 -23.70 -13.70
C GLU A 811 10.57 -22.50 -14.08
N VAL A 812 10.80 -21.91 -15.26
CA VAL A 812 9.96 -20.84 -15.81
C VAL A 812 8.91 -21.43 -16.74
N THR A 813 7.65 -21.03 -16.54
CA THR A 813 6.53 -21.23 -17.46
C THR A 813 5.88 -19.87 -17.76
N PRO A 814 5.02 -19.73 -18.77
CA PRO A 814 4.28 -18.48 -19.01
C PRO A 814 3.43 -17.99 -17.82
N LYS A 815 3.16 -18.81 -16.80
CA LYS A 815 2.24 -18.50 -15.68
C LYS A 815 2.91 -18.42 -14.29
N LYS A 816 3.91 -19.26 -14.04
CA LYS A 816 4.68 -19.35 -12.78
C LYS A 816 6.19 -19.51 -13.04
N VAL A 817 7.00 -19.02 -12.10
CA VAL A 817 8.38 -19.44 -11.89
C VAL A 817 8.40 -20.29 -10.62
N ILE A 818 9.06 -21.46 -10.64
CA ILE A 818 9.49 -22.13 -9.41
C ILE A 818 10.98 -21.84 -9.24
N LEU A 819 11.40 -21.44 -8.04
CA LEU A 819 12.79 -21.41 -7.60
C LEU A 819 12.93 -22.42 -6.46
N ASP A 820 13.85 -23.36 -6.58
CA ASP A 820 14.09 -24.41 -5.59
C ASP A 820 15.59 -24.43 -5.24
N GLY A 821 15.94 -24.37 -3.95
CA GLY A 821 17.34 -24.14 -3.53
C GLY A 821 17.57 -24.34 -2.03
N ARG A 822 17.21 -23.35 -1.20
CA ARG A 822 17.07 -23.55 0.25
C ARG A 822 15.62 -23.82 0.62
N ASP A 823 14.76 -22.91 0.18
CA ASP A 823 13.31 -22.98 0.33
C ASP A 823 12.67 -23.02 -1.05
N ARG A 824 11.59 -23.79 -1.21
CA ARG A 824 10.90 -23.96 -2.49
C ARG A 824 9.86 -22.87 -2.71
N MET A 825 10.21 -21.88 -3.54
CA MET A 825 9.36 -20.71 -3.81
C MET A 825 8.61 -20.87 -5.14
N VAL A 826 7.30 -20.55 -5.15
CA VAL A 826 6.48 -20.50 -6.37
C VAL A 826 6.02 -19.06 -6.61
N LEU A 827 6.62 -18.41 -7.60
CA LEU A 827 6.46 -16.98 -7.89
C LEU A 827 5.53 -16.78 -9.11
N PRO A 828 4.52 -15.88 -9.06
CA PRO A 828 3.61 -15.68 -10.20
C PRO A 828 4.25 -14.82 -11.29
N CYS A 829 4.31 -15.31 -12.55
CA CYS A 829 4.84 -14.57 -13.70
C CYS A 829 4.05 -13.30 -14.05
N HIS A 830 2.87 -13.08 -13.44
CA HIS A 830 2.07 -11.87 -13.62
C HIS A 830 2.42 -10.75 -12.63
N SER A 831 3.30 -11.00 -11.65
CA SER A 831 3.68 -10.08 -10.58
C SER A 831 5.16 -9.67 -10.73
N THR A 832 5.54 -8.48 -10.25
CA THR A 832 6.92 -7.98 -10.34
C THR A 832 7.68 -8.23 -9.03
N VAL A 833 8.43 -9.33 -9.00
CA VAL A 833 9.09 -9.87 -7.81
C VAL A 833 10.58 -10.06 -8.08
N SER A 834 11.41 -9.62 -7.16
CA SER A 834 12.86 -9.83 -7.14
C SER A 834 13.21 -10.66 -5.90
N VAL A 835 13.71 -11.87 -6.11
CA VAL A 835 14.23 -12.76 -5.04
C VAL A 835 15.73 -12.91 -5.24
N ASP A 836 16.49 -12.74 -4.17
CA ASP A 836 17.92 -13.05 -4.16
C ASP A 836 18.22 -14.15 -3.13
N SER A 837 19.04 -15.12 -3.53
CA SER A 837 19.49 -16.24 -2.71
C SER A 837 21.03 -16.29 -2.57
N GLY A 838 21.72 -15.24 -2.99
CA GLY A 838 23.19 -15.10 -2.99
C GLY A 838 23.88 -15.77 -4.17
N VAL A 839 23.52 -17.02 -4.49
CA VAL A 839 24.03 -17.74 -5.68
C VAL A 839 23.18 -17.44 -6.92
N LEU A 840 21.86 -17.36 -6.72
CA LEU A 840 20.85 -17.13 -7.76
C LEU A 840 19.98 -15.92 -7.40
N SER A 841 19.85 -14.98 -8.33
CA SER A 841 18.97 -13.82 -8.23
C SER A 841 17.96 -13.83 -9.38
N VAL A 842 16.67 -13.78 -9.05
CA VAL A 842 15.54 -13.93 -9.99
C VAL A 842 14.66 -12.69 -9.93
N SER A 843 14.64 -11.91 -11.00
CA SER A 843 13.84 -10.69 -11.16
C SER A 843 12.76 -10.88 -12.24
N ILE A 844 11.54 -11.17 -11.80
CA ILE A 844 10.33 -11.21 -12.63
C ILE A 844 9.83 -9.79 -12.85
N VAL A 845 9.60 -9.39 -14.10
CA VAL A 845 8.80 -8.22 -14.47
C VAL A 845 7.47 -8.71 -15.00
N GLY A 846 6.40 -8.44 -14.24
CA GLY A 846 5.09 -9.07 -14.42
C GLY A 846 4.54 -8.99 -15.85
N LYS A 847 4.23 -10.15 -16.43
CA LYS A 847 3.71 -10.33 -17.81
C LYS A 847 4.66 -9.84 -18.91
N SER A 848 5.95 -9.66 -18.62
CA SER A 848 6.96 -9.16 -19.57
C SER A 848 8.15 -10.13 -19.68
N ASN A 849 8.91 -10.33 -18.62
CA ASN A 849 10.08 -11.22 -18.62
C ASN A 849 10.47 -11.71 -17.22
N VAL A 850 11.38 -12.70 -17.18
CA VAL A 850 12.06 -13.21 -16.00
C VAL A 850 13.56 -13.10 -16.26
N THR A 851 14.25 -12.26 -15.51
CA THR A 851 15.72 -12.15 -15.55
C THR A 851 16.29 -13.07 -14.47
N VAL A 852 17.19 -13.97 -14.84
CA VAL A 852 17.89 -14.88 -13.93
C VAL A 852 19.38 -14.57 -13.97
N THR A 853 19.97 -14.27 -12.82
CA THR A 853 21.41 -13.98 -12.70
C THR A 853 22.05 -15.05 -11.82
N VAL A 854 23.14 -15.66 -12.31
CA VAL A 854 23.92 -16.68 -11.61
C VAL A 854 25.29 -16.10 -11.26
N GLY A 855 25.66 -16.11 -9.98
CA GLY A 855 26.96 -15.65 -9.49
C GLY A 855 27.36 -14.23 -9.92
N GLY A 856 26.38 -13.35 -10.19
CA GLY A 856 26.58 -11.98 -10.71
C GLY A 856 27.07 -11.87 -12.17
N ASN A 857 27.74 -12.89 -12.69
CA ASN A 857 28.48 -12.83 -13.96
C ASN A 857 27.77 -13.48 -15.16
N VAL A 858 26.80 -14.37 -14.92
CA VAL A 858 25.93 -14.93 -15.96
C VAL A 858 24.53 -14.36 -15.80
N MET A 859 23.93 -13.89 -16.90
CA MET A 859 22.55 -13.38 -16.90
C MET A 859 21.76 -13.95 -18.08
N PHE A 860 20.60 -14.51 -17.80
CA PHE A 860 19.62 -14.96 -18.78
C PHE A 860 18.34 -14.13 -18.67
N VAL A 861 17.66 -13.89 -19.80
CA VAL A 861 16.36 -13.21 -19.84
C VAL A 861 15.36 -14.10 -20.56
N ILE A 862 14.29 -14.47 -19.88
CA ILE A 862 13.20 -15.28 -20.43
C ILE A 862 11.99 -14.38 -20.66
N LEU A 863 11.56 -14.20 -21.91
CA LEU A 863 10.40 -13.38 -22.25
C LEU A 863 9.09 -14.17 -22.06
N LEU A 864 8.02 -13.46 -21.68
CA LEU A 864 6.70 -14.03 -21.39
C LEU A 864 5.70 -13.61 -22.48
N HIS A 865 5.47 -14.48 -23.47
CA HIS A 865 4.54 -14.22 -24.57
C HIS A 865 3.14 -14.70 -24.18
N GLN A 866 2.37 -13.84 -23.50
CA GLN A 866 0.99 -14.11 -23.08
C GLN A 866 -0.04 -13.50 -24.05
N TYR A 867 -0.99 -14.31 -24.54
CA TYR A 867 -2.06 -13.85 -25.42
C TYR A 867 -3.38 -13.71 -24.65
N LYS A 868 -4.02 -12.52 -24.71
CA LYS A 868 -5.32 -12.29 -24.05
C LYS A 868 -6.45 -13.09 -24.71
N ASN A 869 -6.53 -13.01 -26.04
CA ASN A 869 -7.49 -13.73 -26.87
C ASN A 869 -6.69 -14.47 -27.97
N PRO A 870 -6.05 -15.62 -27.69
CA PRO A 870 -5.27 -16.34 -28.69
C PRO A 870 -6.15 -16.87 -29.82
N ALA A 871 -5.71 -16.68 -31.06
CA ALA A 871 -6.21 -17.46 -32.20
C ALA A 871 -5.82 -18.95 -32.06
N SER A 872 -6.47 -19.85 -32.80
CA SER A 872 -6.21 -21.30 -32.72
C SER A 872 -4.75 -21.70 -32.95
N TYR A 873 -4.01 -20.92 -33.74
CA TYR A 873 -2.58 -21.07 -34.05
C TYR A 873 -1.63 -20.30 -33.09
N GLN A 874 -2.15 -19.71 -32.02
CA GLN A 874 -1.39 -19.02 -30.98
C GLN A 874 -1.41 -19.81 -29.66
N ARG A 875 -0.28 -19.80 -28.95
CA ARG A 875 -0.12 -20.39 -27.62
C ARG A 875 0.74 -19.48 -26.77
N ASP A 876 0.44 -19.40 -25.47
CA ASP A 876 1.32 -18.77 -24.50
C ASP A 876 2.67 -19.49 -24.51
N HIS A 877 3.77 -18.76 -24.66
CA HIS A 877 5.11 -19.34 -24.78
C HIS A 877 6.20 -18.44 -24.21
N LEU A 878 7.42 -18.95 -24.25
CA LEU A 878 8.63 -18.31 -23.74
C LEU A 878 9.61 -18.04 -24.88
N GLY A 879 10.29 -16.89 -24.81
CA GLY A 879 11.54 -16.63 -25.54
C GLY A 879 12.72 -16.71 -24.57
N PHE A 880 13.89 -17.15 -25.02
CA PHE A 880 15.12 -17.26 -24.21
C PHE A 880 16.22 -16.37 -24.77
N TYR A 881 16.94 -15.66 -23.91
CA TYR A 881 18.02 -14.74 -24.28
C TYR A 881 19.21 -14.89 -23.34
N ILE A 882 20.42 -14.92 -23.89
CA ILE A 882 21.65 -14.80 -23.12
C ILE A 882 21.94 -13.30 -22.95
N GLY A 883 21.70 -12.78 -21.76
CA GLY A 883 21.86 -11.35 -21.45
C GLY A 883 23.31 -10.96 -21.15
N ASN A 884 24.04 -11.82 -20.44
CA ASN A 884 25.48 -11.71 -20.20
C ASN A 884 26.08 -13.12 -20.09
N SER A 885 27.12 -13.40 -20.88
CA SER A 885 27.82 -14.69 -20.93
C SER A 885 29.13 -14.73 -20.15
N LYS A 886 29.60 -13.62 -19.56
CA LYS A 886 30.96 -13.48 -18.99
C LYS A 886 31.34 -14.48 -17.89
N GLY A 887 30.38 -15.15 -17.26
CA GLY A 887 30.64 -16.22 -16.28
C GLY A 887 30.51 -17.66 -16.82
N LEU A 888 30.26 -17.84 -18.13
CA LEU A 888 30.24 -19.15 -18.79
C LEU A 888 31.63 -19.46 -19.36
N SER A 889 32.07 -20.72 -19.29
CA SER A 889 33.41 -21.14 -19.73
C SER A 889 33.53 -21.26 -21.25
N HIS A 890 34.76 -21.32 -21.74
CA HIS A 890 35.07 -21.65 -23.15
C HIS A 890 34.63 -23.07 -23.56
N GLN A 891 34.24 -23.93 -22.62
CA GLN A 891 33.71 -25.28 -22.86
C GLN A 891 32.16 -25.32 -22.87
N CYS A 892 31.50 -24.16 -22.75
CA CYS A 892 30.05 -24.02 -22.79
C CYS A 892 29.45 -24.50 -24.13
N HIS A 893 28.58 -25.52 -24.08
CA HIS A 893 27.98 -26.16 -25.25
C HIS A 893 26.44 -26.01 -25.28
N GLY A 894 25.76 -26.70 -26.22
CA GLY A 894 24.30 -26.64 -26.41
C GLY A 894 23.89 -25.74 -27.58
N LEU A 895 22.60 -25.74 -27.95
CA LEU A 895 22.09 -25.08 -29.17
C LEU A 895 22.37 -23.57 -29.29
N LEU A 896 22.63 -22.89 -28.17
CA LEU A 896 23.07 -21.49 -28.13
C LEU A 896 24.46 -21.34 -27.52
N GLY A 897 24.82 -22.18 -26.54
CA GLY A 897 26.10 -22.10 -25.83
C GLY A 897 27.31 -22.29 -26.75
N GLN A 898 27.24 -23.24 -27.69
CA GLN A 898 28.37 -23.63 -28.56
C GLN A 898 28.92 -22.50 -29.45
N PHE A 899 28.19 -21.38 -29.60
CA PHE A 899 28.59 -20.27 -30.48
C PHE A 899 29.16 -19.05 -29.73
N LEU A 900 29.20 -19.07 -28.40
CA LEU A 900 29.55 -17.90 -27.58
C LEU A 900 31.02 -17.46 -27.72
N TYR A 901 31.91 -18.40 -28.03
CA TYR A 901 33.37 -18.21 -28.10
C TYR A 901 33.99 -18.70 -29.43
N GLU A 902 33.16 -18.95 -30.44
CA GLU A 902 33.58 -19.40 -31.77
C GLU A 902 33.84 -18.21 -32.69
N GLU A 903 34.77 -18.38 -33.64
CA GLU A 903 34.96 -17.47 -34.77
C GLU A 903 34.40 -18.06 -36.07
N VAL A 904 33.79 -17.21 -36.89
CA VAL A 904 33.18 -17.60 -38.17
C VAL A 904 33.50 -16.61 -39.27
N GLY A 905 33.85 -17.14 -40.45
CA GLY A 905 34.17 -16.36 -41.63
C GLY A 905 33.03 -16.36 -42.65
N LEU A 906 32.89 -15.30 -43.43
CA LEU A 906 32.11 -15.33 -44.66
C LEU A 906 33.06 -15.54 -45.85
N ALA A 907 32.65 -16.39 -46.78
CA ALA A 907 33.30 -16.61 -48.06
C ALA A 907 32.23 -16.71 -49.14
N GLU A 908 32.57 -16.34 -50.37
CA GLU A 908 31.75 -16.61 -51.54
C GLU A 908 32.34 -17.84 -52.24
N LEU A 909 31.49 -18.80 -52.62
CA LEU A 909 31.91 -19.88 -53.51
C LEU A 909 31.96 -19.34 -54.95
N PRO A 910 32.98 -19.71 -55.75
CA PRO A 910 32.97 -19.47 -57.18
C PRO A 910 31.69 -20.04 -57.80
N ALA A 911 31.09 -19.29 -58.73
CA ALA A 911 29.92 -19.75 -59.46
C ALA A 911 30.28 -20.93 -60.37
N GLU A 912 29.64 -22.08 -60.17
CA GLU A 912 29.48 -23.06 -61.23
C GLU A 912 28.46 -22.53 -62.25
N ALA A 913 28.63 -22.89 -63.52
CA ALA A 913 27.92 -22.26 -64.64
C ALA A 913 26.39 -22.22 -64.45
N ASP A 914 25.79 -21.09 -64.85
CA ASP A 914 24.37 -20.74 -64.68
C ASP A 914 23.85 -20.63 -63.22
N SER A 915 24.71 -20.26 -62.26
CA SER A 915 24.29 -19.89 -60.90
C SER A 915 24.93 -18.58 -60.38
N GLU A 916 24.19 -17.77 -59.62
CA GLU A 916 24.74 -16.59 -58.93
C GLU A 916 25.66 -17.03 -57.75
N PRO A 917 26.76 -16.29 -57.46
CA PRO A 917 27.65 -16.61 -56.35
C PRO A 917 26.89 -16.58 -55.02
N SER A 918 26.89 -17.72 -54.32
CA SER A 918 26.14 -17.88 -53.07
C SER A 918 27.04 -17.69 -51.84
N PRO A 919 26.62 -16.89 -50.85
CA PRO A 919 27.43 -16.64 -49.66
C PRO A 919 27.40 -17.84 -48.71
N VAL A 920 28.58 -18.21 -48.22
CA VAL A 920 28.82 -19.36 -47.35
C VAL A 920 29.48 -18.89 -46.06
N LEU A 921 28.94 -19.37 -44.94
CA LEU A 921 29.54 -19.19 -43.62
C LEU A 921 30.48 -20.36 -43.34
N LYS A 922 31.75 -20.08 -43.04
CA LYS A 922 32.73 -21.06 -42.55
C LYS A 922 32.67 -21.10 -41.02
N VAL A 923 32.43 -22.29 -40.47
CA VAL A 923 32.24 -22.54 -39.02
C VAL A 923 33.07 -23.77 -38.63
N LYS A 924 34.21 -23.54 -37.96
CA LYS A 924 35.30 -24.52 -37.91
C LYS A 924 35.68 -24.90 -39.34
N GLU A 925 35.85 -26.19 -39.63
CA GLU A 925 36.16 -26.67 -41.00
C GLU A 925 34.94 -26.79 -41.93
N ARG A 926 33.73 -26.46 -41.46
CA ARG A 926 32.48 -26.69 -42.21
C ARG A 926 32.03 -25.45 -42.97
N SER A 927 31.55 -25.69 -44.19
CA SER A 927 30.91 -24.69 -45.05
C SER A 927 29.38 -24.80 -45.00
N VAL A 928 28.71 -23.73 -44.59
CA VAL A 928 27.25 -23.62 -44.44
C VAL A 928 26.67 -22.60 -45.42
N PRO A 929 25.83 -23.00 -46.39
CA PRO A 929 25.14 -22.05 -47.27
C PRO A 929 24.14 -21.17 -46.49
N VAL A 930 24.28 -19.86 -46.63
CA VAL A 930 23.44 -18.87 -45.93
C VAL A 930 22.76 -17.92 -46.91
N VAL A 931 21.65 -17.29 -46.48
CA VAL A 931 21.02 -16.18 -47.21
C VAL A 931 20.64 -15.05 -46.26
N LYS A 932 20.88 -13.80 -46.63
CA LYS A 932 20.56 -12.67 -45.75
C LYS A 932 19.04 -12.56 -45.53
N LYS A 933 18.61 -12.46 -44.27
CA LYS A 933 17.20 -12.24 -43.88
C LYS A 933 17.09 -11.26 -42.72
N ASN A 934 15.98 -10.54 -42.67
CA ASN A 934 15.57 -9.78 -41.50
C ASN A 934 14.67 -10.65 -40.60
N ARG A 935 14.89 -10.62 -39.29
CA ARG A 935 14.12 -11.36 -38.28
C ARG A 935 13.62 -10.43 -37.18
N ARG A 936 12.39 -10.66 -36.74
CA ARG A 936 11.78 -9.98 -35.59
C ARG A 936 12.04 -10.79 -34.32
N ILE A 937 12.58 -10.13 -33.31
CA ILE A 937 12.82 -10.67 -31.97
C ILE A 937 12.23 -9.74 -30.91
N PHE A 938 12.28 -10.17 -29.65
CA PHE A 938 11.84 -9.44 -28.46
C PHE A 938 10.37 -9.05 -28.58
N SER A 939 9.52 -10.07 -28.74
CA SER A 939 8.07 -9.91 -29.01
C SER A 939 7.77 -9.08 -30.26
N GLY A 940 8.70 -9.07 -31.22
CA GLY A 940 8.61 -8.30 -32.46
C GLY A 940 8.85 -6.79 -32.33
N THR A 941 9.47 -6.35 -31.24
CA THR A 941 9.84 -4.93 -31.03
C THR A 941 11.18 -4.55 -31.65
N GLN A 942 12.04 -5.53 -31.95
CA GLN A 942 13.35 -5.33 -32.58
C GLN A 942 13.46 -6.16 -33.86
N ASN A 943 14.01 -5.54 -34.92
CA ASN A 943 14.44 -6.23 -36.12
C ASN A 943 15.95 -6.50 -36.03
N VAL A 944 16.39 -7.65 -36.54
CA VAL A 944 17.80 -8.06 -36.67
C VAL A 944 18.02 -8.61 -38.07
N ASP A 945 18.97 -8.03 -38.80
CA ASP A 945 19.48 -8.65 -40.04
C ASP A 945 20.48 -9.74 -39.68
N CYS A 946 20.31 -10.92 -40.27
CA CYS A 946 21.11 -12.10 -39.98
C CYS A 946 21.32 -12.97 -41.22
N TRP A 947 22.40 -13.72 -41.21
CA TRP A 947 22.67 -14.76 -42.20
C TRP A 947 21.84 -16.00 -41.85
N PHE A 948 20.86 -16.33 -42.69
CA PHE A 948 19.94 -17.43 -42.45
C PHE A 948 20.48 -18.74 -42.99
N ALA A 949 20.91 -19.63 -42.10
CA ALA A 949 21.21 -21.02 -42.45
C ALA A 949 19.91 -21.79 -42.72
N ARG A 950 19.88 -22.56 -43.81
CA ARG A 950 18.73 -23.39 -44.18
C ARG A 950 18.81 -24.77 -43.50
N ASN A 951 17.95 -25.70 -43.93
CA ASN A 951 18.06 -27.15 -43.66
C ASN A 951 18.35 -27.52 -42.19
N ASN A 952 17.47 -27.09 -41.27
CA ASN A 952 17.48 -27.50 -39.86
C ASN A 952 18.80 -27.21 -39.09
N ALA A 953 19.57 -26.20 -39.52
CA ALA A 953 20.92 -25.90 -39.03
C ALA A 953 21.99 -26.98 -39.30
N ALA A 954 21.74 -27.91 -40.24
CA ALA A 954 22.74 -28.90 -40.65
C ALA A 954 24.06 -28.24 -41.07
N LYS A 955 25.18 -28.81 -40.62
CA LYS A 955 26.56 -28.28 -40.72
C LYS A 955 26.85 -26.98 -39.95
N LEU A 956 25.85 -26.29 -39.38
CA LEU A 956 26.05 -25.13 -38.50
C LEU A 956 26.25 -25.52 -37.04
N ILE A 957 25.43 -26.45 -36.54
CA ILE A 957 25.60 -27.05 -35.20
C ILE A 957 26.59 -28.23 -35.24
N ASP A 958 27.21 -28.55 -34.10
CA ASP A 958 28.25 -29.59 -33.94
C ASP A 958 27.73 -31.05 -33.97
N GLY A 959 26.46 -31.25 -34.39
CA GLY A 959 25.81 -32.56 -34.48
C GLY A 959 24.57 -32.53 -35.37
N GLN A 960 23.61 -33.42 -35.13
CA GLN A 960 22.24 -33.35 -35.65
C GLN A 960 21.29 -32.69 -34.62
N TYR A 961 20.00 -32.62 -34.94
CA TYR A 961 19.00 -32.06 -34.01
C TYR A 961 18.76 -33.00 -32.81
N GLU A 962 18.75 -34.29 -33.09
CA GLU A 962 18.41 -35.40 -32.22
C GLU A 962 19.36 -35.46 -31.00
N ASP A 963 20.64 -35.14 -31.20
CA ASP A 963 21.66 -35.10 -30.16
C ASP A 963 21.31 -34.11 -29.02
N TYR A 964 20.55 -33.05 -29.33
CA TYR A 964 20.15 -32.02 -28.36
C TYR A 964 18.90 -32.40 -27.56
N LEU A 965 18.32 -33.59 -27.79
CA LEU A 965 17.13 -34.11 -27.10
C LEU A 965 17.47 -34.69 -25.73
N MET A 966 16.96 -34.04 -24.69
CA MET A 966 17.15 -34.47 -23.30
C MET A 966 15.98 -35.33 -22.81
N SER A 967 16.29 -36.33 -21.97
CA SER A 967 15.29 -37.21 -21.37
C SER A 967 14.32 -36.47 -20.43
N HIS A 968 14.81 -35.41 -19.76
CA HIS A 968 14.12 -34.74 -18.67
C HIS A 968 14.50 -33.26 -18.57
N MET A 969 13.65 -32.44 -17.94
CA MET A 969 13.89 -30.98 -17.82
C MET A 969 15.05 -30.63 -16.88
N PHE A 970 15.24 -31.43 -15.84
CA PHE A 970 16.31 -31.27 -14.84
C PHE A 970 17.51 -32.19 -15.14
N ASP A 971 17.61 -32.67 -16.38
CA ASP A 971 18.75 -33.40 -16.89
C ASP A 971 19.95 -32.45 -17.01
N THR A 972 20.95 -32.68 -16.17
CA THR A 972 22.24 -31.99 -16.16
C THR A 972 23.39 -32.91 -16.57
N GLY A 973 23.08 -34.12 -17.07
CA GLY A 973 24.07 -35.10 -17.48
C GLY A 973 24.98 -34.59 -18.59
N ASP A 974 26.11 -35.29 -18.76
CA ASP A 974 27.07 -35.06 -19.82
C ASP A 974 26.39 -35.07 -21.19
N TRP A 975 26.93 -34.24 -22.09
CA TRP A 975 26.56 -34.25 -23.49
C TRP A 975 26.87 -35.63 -24.09
N PRO A 976 25.91 -36.35 -24.72
CA PRO A 976 26.10 -37.75 -25.12
C PRO A 976 27.29 -38.00 -26.06
N HIS A 977 27.71 -36.97 -26.79
CA HIS A 977 28.85 -37.01 -27.71
C HIS A 977 29.97 -36.06 -27.27
N GLY A 978 30.55 -36.37 -26.11
CA GLY A 978 31.99 -36.11 -25.93
C GLY A 978 32.79 -36.85 -27.01
N THR A 979 33.92 -36.28 -27.43
CA THR A 979 34.79 -36.75 -28.52
C THR A 979 34.09 -37.01 -29.86
N ASN A 980 33.99 -35.96 -30.69
CA ASN A 980 34.36 -36.09 -32.10
C ASN A 980 35.84 -35.69 -32.23
N THR A 981 36.73 -36.65 -31.97
CA THR A 981 38.13 -36.58 -32.37
C THR A 981 38.30 -37.38 -33.65
N ALA A 982 38.31 -36.67 -34.79
CA ALA A 982 38.73 -37.13 -36.10
C ALA A 982 39.27 -35.90 -36.85
#